data_AF-A0A520Z348-F1
#
_entry.id   AF-A0A520Z348-F1
#
_cell.length_a   1.000
_cell.length_b   1.000
_cell.length_c   1.000
_cell.angle_alpha   90.00
_cell.angle_beta   90.00
_cell.angle_gamma   90.00
#
_symmetry.space_group_name_H-M   'P 1'
#
loop_
_entity.id
_entity.type
_entity.pdbx_description
1 polymer ?
#
loop_
_entity_poly.entity_id
_entity_poly.type
_entity_poly.pdbx_seq_one_letter_code
_entity_poly.pdbx_strand_id
1 'polypeptide(L)'
;MKIFPVRRFTTIEIIYHAIQLVLYLILFVSGGMILLKRLLEVEIVNLVTLANIHRVTGFVLIAFIVQIIVISIFSKNFRPLWETFLDAFKWLYSDIIWLMKMLGHTFNSRVKLPPSGRFNPGQKIHLLVICLLLPVFASTGLIMIFVPGALGPWVVHTICFAPATLFLAIHLFLSIINPPTRKAIKGIVTGYVPLDYAREHHALWQKSEDTISSTSQVSLPAVMLTILVSVAILVGIAGYAGFDRVKLQIIKIASDDAREALLPGMLISVHAEEPDAKQCTSCHNYLNSPPASKCLKCHRKILAVINNNQGYHGALTGQCWTCHTEHKGLQADITSLDLKGFNHENARFSLEGKHRDLECRSCHKQQNKNKELTRTKFIGLPFEKCIDCHDDIHKGQFQKECQSCHSEFGWKGTWLVDSHGADSAYPLNGMHKKLKCNECHKLPYKNAKLAESKLAGLSHECSSCHDDIHDGQMHNTCEICHNEQGWKGMNLLFDHNQHSSNKLDKLHTHVSCNLCHLPDKDKIVRYSPLPQQCDTCHTDIVDFMNGKLPDGNGNADPHAKRVTCVDCHRTDIAKQSPHQYAEKCADCHNPRYYNLYFDWQKSIARGFESNLRLIKSLEGSDDGQEERISAKVKIAEKIGFHNIQLSIKLLEGNGLLPSR
;
A
#
# COMPACT_ATOMS: atom_id res chain seq x y z
N MET A 1 19.95 -41.10 83.96
CA MET A 1 18.57 -41.04 83.42
C MET A 1 18.64 -40.92 81.90
N LYS A 2 18.00 -41.83 81.14
CA LYS A 2 17.88 -41.69 79.69
C LYS A 2 17.02 -40.44 79.40
N ILE A 3 17.63 -39.42 78.79
CA ILE A 3 16.95 -38.18 78.43
C ILE A 3 16.11 -38.48 77.18
N PHE A 4 14.83 -38.80 77.35
CA PHE A 4 13.96 -39.04 76.21
C PHE A 4 13.64 -37.72 75.50
N PRO A 5 13.75 -37.66 74.16
CA PRO A 5 13.45 -36.45 73.41
C PRO A 5 11.93 -36.21 73.38
N VAL A 6 11.51 -34.95 73.35
CA VAL A 6 10.09 -34.57 73.34
C VAL A 6 9.64 -34.17 71.94
N ARG A 7 8.48 -34.65 71.50
CA ARG A 7 7.90 -34.30 70.21
C ARG A 7 7.42 -32.84 70.24
N ARG A 8 8.01 -32.00 69.38
CA ARG A 8 7.69 -30.56 69.26
C ARG A 8 6.85 -30.25 68.03
N PHE A 9 7.07 -30.97 66.93
CA PHE A 9 6.35 -30.77 65.67
C PHE A 9 5.80 -32.10 65.15
N THR A 10 4.61 -32.03 64.56
CA THR A 10 3.96 -33.12 63.83
C THR A 10 4.60 -33.27 62.45
N THR A 11 4.36 -34.43 61.82
CA THR A 11 4.87 -34.71 60.47
C THR A 11 4.34 -33.70 59.45
N ILE A 12 3.10 -33.24 59.59
CA ILE A 12 2.51 -32.28 58.66
C ILE A 12 3.12 -30.88 58.78
N GLU A 13 3.45 -30.43 60.00
CA GLU A 13 4.16 -29.17 60.23
C GLU A 13 5.57 -29.18 59.61
N ILE A 14 6.26 -30.31 59.71
CA ILE A 14 7.58 -30.51 59.11
C ILE A 14 7.51 -30.45 57.58
N ILE A 15 6.56 -31.19 56.99
CA ILE A 15 6.37 -31.21 55.53
C ILE A 15 6.02 -29.81 55.02
N TYR A 16 5.09 -29.12 55.69
CA TYR A 16 4.70 -27.76 55.34
C TYR A 16 5.91 -26.82 55.36
N HIS A 17 6.68 -26.84 56.45
CA HIS A 17 7.89 -26.03 56.57
C HIS A 17 8.91 -26.35 55.48
N ALA A 18 9.14 -27.63 55.16
CA ALA A 18 10.09 -28.05 54.13
C ALA A 18 9.69 -27.55 52.74
N ILE A 19 8.42 -27.69 52.35
CA ILE A 19 7.90 -27.20 51.07
C ILE A 19 8.01 -25.66 51.02
N GLN A 20 7.58 -24.98 52.08
CA GLN A 20 7.67 -23.53 52.20
C GLN A 20 9.11 -23.05 52.07
N LEU A 21 10.07 -23.71 52.74
CA LEU A 21 11.50 -23.39 52.68
C LEU A 21 12.01 -23.48 51.25
N VAL A 22 11.74 -24.57 50.54
CA VAL A 22 12.21 -24.77 49.17
C VAL A 22 11.65 -23.70 48.24
N LEU A 23 10.34 -23.49 48.24
CA LEU A 23 9.69 -22.49 47.38
C LEU A 23 10.16 -21.07 47.71
N TYR A 24 10.27 -20.73 49.00
CA TYR A 24 10.74 -19.43 49.45
C TYR A 24 12.20 -19.18 49.08
N LEU A 25 13.09 -20.17 49.22
CA LEU A 25 14.50 -20.02 48.83
C LEU A 25 14.65 -19.82 47.32
N ILE A 26 13.89 -20.55 46.49
CA ILE A 26 13.89 -20.34 45.04
C ILE A 26 13.45 -18.91 44.72
N LEU A 27 12.38 -18.40 45.36
CA LEU A 27 11.91 -17.03 45.19
C LEU A 27 12.92 -15.98 45.68
N PHE A 28 13.50 -16.21 46.85
CA PHE A 28 14.47 -15.31 47.46
C PHE A 28 15.73 -15.18 46.59
N VAL A 29 16.29 -16.31 46.16
CA VAL A 29 17.47 -16.34 45.29
C VAL A 29 17.15 -15.78 43.92
N SER A 30 16.03 -16.19 43.29
CA SER A 30 15.68 -15.67 41.96
C SER A 30 15.37 -14.17 41.98
N GLY A 31 14.65 -13.67 42.99
CA GLY A 31 14.38 -12.24 43.17
C GLY A 31 15.65 -11.45 43.47
N GLY A 32 16.50 -11.95 44.37
CA GLY A 32 17.79 -11.35 44.69
C GLY A 32 18.73 -11.30 43.49
N MET A 33 18.78 -12.36 42.67
CA MET A 33 19.57 -12.38 41.43
C MET A 33 19.02 -11.42 40.36
N ILE A 34 17.69 -11.22 40.27
CA ILE A 34 17.10 -10.21 39.39
C ILE A 34 17.56 -8.81 39.81
N LEU A 35 17.57 -8.52 41.13
CA LEU A 35 18.05 -7.24 41.66
C LEU A 35 19.57 -7.09 41.48
N LEU A 36 20.36 -8.14 41.75
CA LEU A 36 21.82 -8.12 41.63
C LEU A 36 22.27 -7.92 40.19
N LYS A 37 21.64 -8.62 39.23
CA LYS A 37 21.91 -8.43 37.80
C LYS A 37 21.65 -6.98 37.37
N ARG A 38 20.62 -6.34 37.93
CA ARG A 38 20.28 -4.94 37.64
C ARG A 38 21.25 -3.95 38.26
N LEU A 39 21.77 -4.25 39.46
CA LEU A 39 22.69 -3.36 40.17
C LEU A 39 24.14 -3.46 39.66
N LEU A 40 24.60 -4.68 39.34
CA LEU A 40 26.02 -4.93 39.02
C LEU A 40 26.27 -5.27 37.55
N GLU A 41 25.23 -5.32 36.71
CA GLU A 41 25.30 -5.75 35.30
C GLU A 41 25.96 -7.13 35.06
N VAL A 42 26.11 -7.95 36.11
CA VAL A 42 26.74 -9.27 36.01
C VAL A 42 25.74 -10.29 35.44
N GLU A 43 26.11 -10.97 34.36
CA GLU A 43 25.29 -12.02 33.74
C GLU A 43 25.71 -13.42 34.18
N ILE A 44 25.01 -13.97 35.17
CA ILE A 44 25.17 -15.38 35.61
C ILE A 44 24.14 -16.28 34.91
N VAL A 45 22.90 -15.80 34.77
CA VAL A 45 21.77 -16.50 34.14
C VAL A 45 20.95 -15.50 33.31
N ASN A 46 20.36 -15.97 32.22
CA ASN A 46 19.46 -15.17 31.38
C ASN A 46 18.28 -14.60 32.20
N LEU A 47 18.02 -13.30 32.07
CA LEU A 47 17.03 -12.57 32.89
C LEU A 47 15.60 -13.07 32.66
N VAL A 48 15.25 -13.42 31.42
CA VAL A 48 13.91 -13.92 31.07
C VAL A 48 13.67 -15.26 31.77
N THR A 49 14.68 -16.14 31.74
CA THR A 49 14.60 -17.44 32.41
C THR A 49 14.42 -17.27 33.92
N LEU A 50 15.23 -16.40 34.53
CA LEU A 50 15.16 -16.11 35.96
C LEU A 50 13.80 -15.51 36.38
N ALA A 51 13.29 -14.56 35.59
CA ALA A 51 11.96 -13.96 35.81
C ALA A 51 10.84 -14.99 35.69
N ASN A 52 10.93 -15.92 34.73
CA ASN A 52 9.95 -17.00 34.59
C ASN A 52 9.98 -17.96 35.77
N ILE A 53 11.16 -18.38 36.22
CA ILE A 53 11.32 -19.19 37.44
C ILE A 53 10.68 -18.49 38.64
N HIS A 54 10.97 -17.20 38.82
CA HIS A 54 10.42 -16.41 39.93
C HIS A 54 8.89 -16.34 39.89
N ARG A 55 8.30 -16.00 38.72
CA ARG A 55 6.83 -15.89 38.55
C ARG A 55 6.12 -17.22 38.79
N VAL A 56 6.62 -18.30 38.18
CA VAL A 56 6.01 -19.64 38.32
C VAL A 56 6.09 -20.11 39.77
N THR A 57 7.26 -19.98 40.40
CA THR A 57 7.44 -20.37 41.81
C THR A 57 6.54 -19.54 42.73
N GLY A 58 6.38 -18.25 42.43
CA GLY A 58 5.50 -17.35 43.18
C GLY A 58 4.05 -17.79 43.13
N PHE A 59 3.57 -18.13 41.93
CA PHE A 59 2.22 -18.65 41.75
C PHE A 59 2.01 -19.98 42.49
N VAL A 60 2.98 -20.91 42.40
CA VAL A 60 2.95 -22.19 43.12
C VAL A 60 2.92 -21.97 44.63
N LEU A 61 3.72 -21.04 45.15
CA LEU A 61 3.73 -20.70 46.58
C LEU A 61 2.38 -20.15 47.05
N ILE A 62 1.78 -19.23 46.28
CA ILE A 62 0.47 -18.65 46.60
C ILE A 62 -0.60 -19.74 46.61
N ALA A 63 -0.65 -20.57 45.57
CA ALA A 63 -1.60 -21.68 45.48
C ALA A 63 -1.43 -22.66 46.65
N PHE A 64 -0.18 -23.01 46.98
CA PHE A 64 0.14 -23.88 48.11
C PHE A 64 -0.34 -23.30 49.45
N ILE A 65 -0.06 -22.03 49.73
CA ILE A 65 -0.48 -21.38 50.97
C ILE A 65 -2.01 -21.33 51.08
N VAL A 66 -2.71 -20.92 50.00
CA VAL A 66 -4.17 -20.86 49.97
C VAL A 66 -4.78 -22.25 50.20
N GLN A 67 -4.26 -23.26 49.51
CA GLN A 67 -4.71 -24.64 49.66
C GLN A 67 -4.52 -25.14 51.10
N ILE A 68 -3.36 -24.88 51.71
CA ILE A 68 -3.07 -25.31 53.08
C ILE A 68 -3.96 -24.59 54.09
N ILE A 69 -4.20 -23.30 53.93
CA ILE A 69 -5.13 -22.55 54.80
C ILE A 69 -6.50 -23.22 54.78
N VAL A 70 -7.05 -23.47 53.59
CA VAL A 70 -8.37 -24.10 53.43
C VAL A 70 -8.39 -25.50 54.06
N ILE A 71 -7.44 -26.37 53.72
CA ILE A 71 -7.43 -27.75 54.22
C ILE A 71 -7.21 -27.79 55.74
N SER A 72 -6.42 -26.88 56.31
CA SER A 72 -6.16 -26.83 57.75
C SER A 72 -7.39 -26.48 58.59
N ILE A 73 -8.36 -25.77 58.00
CA ILE A 73 -9.62 -25.41 58.66
C ILE A 73 -10.61 -26.59 58.63
N PHE A 74 -10.69 -27.30 57.49
CA PHE A 74 -11.73 -28.32 57.27
C PHE A 74 -11.29 -29.77 57.54
N SER A 75 -9.98 -30.04 57.62
CA SER A 75 -9.45 -31.40 57.82
C SER A 75 -8.80 -31.58 59.19
N LYS A 76 -9.27 -32.57 59.94
CA LYS A 76 -8.68 -32.95 61.25
C LYS A 76 -7.19 -33.30 61.15
N ASN A 77 -6.74 -33.86 60.02
CA ASN A 77 -5.35 -34.25 59.81
C ASN A 77 -4.41 -33.04 59.64
N PHE A 78 -4.93 -31.88 59.21
CA PHE A 78 -4.16 -30.65 58.98
C PHE A 78 -4.41 -29.58 60.04
N ARG A 79 -5.34 -29.82 60.96
CA ARG A 79 -5.64 -28.97 62.12
C ARG A 79 -4.40 -28.55 62.94
N PRO A 80 -3.35 -29.38 63.13
CA PRO A 80 -2.12 -28.94 63.81
C PRO A 80 -1.44 -27.72 63.18
N LEU A 81 -1.57 -27.52 61.86
CA LEU A 81 -1.06 -26.32 61.17
C LEU A 81 -1.82 -25.07 61.60
N TRP A 82 -3.16 -25.17 61.65
CA TRP A 82 -4.04 -24.08 62.08
C TRP A 82 -3.83 -23.72 63.55
N GLU A 83 -3.70 -24.72 64.42
CA GLU A 83 -3.43 -24.52 65.85
C GLU A 83 -2.07 -23.86 66.07
N THR A 84 -1.06 -24.24 65.30
CA THR A 84 0.28 -23.62 65.34
C THR A 84 0.26 -22.17 64.88
N PHE A 85 -0.54 -21.86 63.86
CA PHE A 85 -0.79 -20.48 63.46
C PHE A 85 -1.44 -19.67 64.59
N LEU A 86 -2.48 -20.21 65.24
CA LEU A 86 -3.16 -19.55 66.37
C LEU A 86 -2.26 -19.39 67.61
N ASP A 87 -1.37 -20.35 67.89
CA ASP A 87 -0.39 -20.27 68.98
C ASP A 87 0.53 -19.04 68.88
N ALA A 88 0.77 -18.55 67.65
CA ALA A 88 1.56 -17.34 67.41
C ALA A 88 0.88 -16.06 67.94
N PHE A 89 -0.44 -16.07 68.01
CA PHE A 89 -1.25 -14.93 68.48
C PHE A 89 -1.58 -15.01 69.97
N LYS A 90 -1.24 -16.10 70.65
CA LYS A 90 -1.40 -16.24 72.11
C LYS A 90 -0.27 -15.53 72.83
N TRP A 91 -0.48 -14.30 73.29
CA TRP A 91 0.52 -13.51 74.03
C TRP A 91 0.28 -13.53 75.54
N LEU A 92 1.31 -13.89 76.29
CA LEU A 92 1.31 -13.90 77.76
C LEU A 92 2.01 -12.65 78.29
N TYR A 93 1.70 -12.22 79.52
CA TYR A 93 2.43 -11.14 80.18
C TYR A 93 3.95 -11.46 80.29
N SER A 94 4.30 -12.72 80.49
CA SER A 94 5.69 -13.19 80.49
C SER A 94 6.39 -12.98 79.14
N ASP A 95 5.66 -12.97 78.03
CA ASP A 95 6.21 -12.72 76.69
C ASP A 95 6.65 -11.25 76.52
N ILE A 96 5.93 -10.31 77.14
CA ILE A 96 6.29 -8.88 77.12
C ILE A 96 7.58 -8.66 77.93
N ILE A 97 7.66 -9.25 79.13
CA ILE A 97 8.87 -9.19 79.96
C ILE A 97 10.06 -9.84 79.24
N TRP A 98 9.81 -10.93 78.51
CA TRP A 98 10.83 -11.60 77.73
C TRP A 98 11.44 -10.66 76.68
N LEU A 99 10.61 -9.91 75.95
CA LEU A 99 11.08 -8.94 74.94
C LEU A 99 11.91 -7.82 75.56
N MET A 100 11.46 -7.27 76.70
CA MET A 100 12.21 -6.22 77.41
C MET A 100 13.58 -6.71 77.90
N LYS A 101 13.68 -7.97 78.33
CA LYS A 101 14.93 -8.57 78.85
C LYS A 101 15.81 -9.19 77.77
N MET A 102 15.30 -9.41 76.56
CA MET A 102 16.00 -10.11 75.48
C MET A 102 17.30 -9.38 75.07
N LEU A 103 17.24 -8.06 74.87
CA LEU A 103 18.43 -7.26 74.56
C LEU A 103 19.48 -7.32 75.67
N GLY A 104 19.07 -7.30 76.94
CA GLY A 104 20.01 -7.45 78.07
C GLY A 104 20.64 -8.85 78.13
N HIS A 105 19.87 -9.88 77.83
CA HIS A 105 20.33 -11.28 77.79
C HIS A 105 21.33 -11.55 76.66
N THR A 106 21.18 -10.91 75.49
CA THR A 106 22.11 -11.08 74.37
C THR A 106 23.51 -10.57 74.67
N PHE A 107 23.65 -9.53 75.52
CA PHE A 107 24.96 -9.00 75.94
C PHE A 107 25.43 -9.52 77.29
N ASN A 108 24.52 -10.00 78.15
CA ASN A 108 24.85 -10.52 79.47
C ASN A 108 24.00 -11.76 79.81
N SER A 109 24.62 -12.93 79.70
CA SER A 109 23.98 -14.23 79.96
C SER A 109 23.50 -14.42 81.41
N ARG A 110 23.88 -13.54 82.35
CA ARG A 110 23.37 -13.55 83.74
C ARG A 110 21.93 -13.06 83.83
N VAL A 111 21.44 -12.29 82.84
CA VAL A 111 20.05 -11.86 82.78
C VAL A 111 19.19 -13.05 82.38
N LYS A 112 18.48 -13.68 83.32
CA LYS A 112 17.62 -14.83 83.00
C LYS A 112 16.34 -14.39 82.29
N LEU A 113 16.02 -15.07 81.18
CA LEU A 113 14.77 -14.88 80.46
C LEU A 113 13.61 -15.56 81.20
N PRO A 114 12.40 -14.97 81.19
CA PRO A 114 11.22 -15.60 81.76
C PRO A 114 10.83 -16.85 80.96
N PRO A 115 10.10 -17.81 81.58
CA PRO A 115 9.72 -19.04 80.91
C PRO A 115 8.75 -18.74 79.74
N SER A 116 8.97 -19.40 78.60
CA SER A 116 8.18 -19.22 77.38
C SER A 116 7.30 -20.44 77.07
N GLY A 117 6.22 -20.22 76.31
CA GLY A 117 5.37 -21.28 75.76
C GLY A 117 6.03 -22.04 74.60
N ARG A 118 5.22 -22.75 73.81
CA ARG A 118 5.67 -23.59 72.67
C ARG A 118 6.54 -22.80 71.67
N PHE A 119 6.21 -21.52 71.49
CA PHE A 119 7.00 -20.53 70.78
C PHE A 119 7.41 -19.41 71.74
N ASN A 120 8.69 -19.02 71.67
CA ASN A 120 9.15 -17.82 72.38
C ASN A 120 8.73 -16.55 71.62
N PRO A 121 8.77 -15.36 72.25
CA PRO A 121 8.32 -14.12 71.63
C PRO A 121 9.08 -13.75 70.36
N GLY A 122 10.38 -14.04 70.25
CA GLY A 122 11.14 -13.84 69.01
C GLY A 122 10.61 -14.71 67.86
N GLN A 123 10.27 -15.97 68.13
CA GLN A 123 9.64 -16.87 67.15
C GLN A 123 8.23 -16.39 66.75
N LYS A 124 7.45 -15.85 67.70
CA LYS A 124 6.14 -15.24 67.43
C LYS A 124 6.28 -14.01 66.52
N ILE A 125 7.20 -13.11 66.83
CA ILE A 125 7.50 -11.93 65.99
C ILE A 125 7.91 -12.35 64.58
N HIS A 126 8.80 -13.33 64.44
CA HIS A 126 9.21 -13.83 63.13
C HIS A 126 8.01 -14.34 62.30
N LEU A 127 7.13 -15.11 62.92
CA LEU A 127 5.91 -15.58 62.26
C LEU A 127 4.95 -14.42 61.90
N LEU A 128 4.78 -13.43 62.79
CA LEU A 128 3.96 -12.24 62.50
C LEU A 128 4.52 -11.42 61.33
N VAL A 129 5.85 -11.27 61.25
CA VAL A 129 6.52 -10.58 60.13
C VAL A 129 6.31 -11.34 58.82
N ILE A 130 6.41 -12.68 58.84
CA ILE A 130 6.10 -13.51 57.68
C ILE A 130 4.62 -13.36 57.26
N CYS A 131 3.70 -13.37 58.22
CA CYS A 131 2.27 -13.16 57.98
C CYS A 131 1.94 -11.77 57.42
N LEU A 132 2.81 -10.78 57.61
CA LEU A 132 2.69 -9.47 57.00
C LEU A 132 3.33 -9.42 55.61
N LEU A 133 4.57 -9.91 55.47
CA LEU A 133 5.34 -9.80 54.25
C LEU A 133 4.81 -10.70 53.13
N LEU A 134 4.43 -11.96 53.42
CA LEU A 134 3.97 -12.89 52.39
C LEU A 134 2.73 -12.39 51.63
N PRO A 135 1.67 -11.88 52.27
CA PRO A 135 0.54 -11.28 51.55
C PRO A 135 0.93 -10.05 50.72
N VAL A 136 1.86 -9.23 51.21
CA VAL A 136 2.37 -8.08 50.45
C VAL A 136 3.12 -8.54 49.20
N PHE A 137 4.02 -9.50 49.31
CA PHE A 137 4.71 -10.09 48.15
C PHE A 137 3.74 -10.77 47.18
N ALA A 138 2.75 -11.51 47.70
CA ALA A 138 1.74 -12.18 46.89
C ALA A 138 0.88 -11.18 46.10
N SER A 139 0.34 -10.17 46.77
CA SER A 139 -0.50 -9.14 46.13
C SER A 139 0.28 -8.32 45.11
N THR A 140 1.45 -7.79 45.48
CA THR A 140 2.29 -7.01 44.56
C THR A 140 2.80 -7.85 43.39
N GLY A 141 3.20 -9.11 43.64
CA GLY A 141 3.62 -10.05 42.60
C GLY A 141 2.51 -10.40 41.61
N LEU A 142 1.30 -10.69 42.10
CA LEU A 142 0.12 -10.92 41.24
C LEU A 142 -0.22 -9.69 40.41
N ILE A 143 -0.22 -8.49 41.02
CA ILE A 143 -0.48 -7.25 40.27
C ILE A 143 0.57 -7.08 39.17
N MET A 144 1.86 -7.30 39.45
CA MET A 144 2.91 -7.20 38.42
C MET A 144 2.79 -8.23 37.29
N ILE A 145 2.17 -9.39 37.55
CA ILE A 145 1.90 -10.41 36.53
C ILE A 145 0.76 -9.97 35.61
N PHE A 146 -0.33 -9.43 36.17
CA PHE A 146 -1.54 -9.08 35.41
C PHE A 146 -1.59 -7.63 34.91
N VAL A 147 -0.80 -6.74 35.51
CA VAL A 147 -0.71 -5.32 35.16
C VAL A 147 0.76 -4.97 34.88
N PRO A 148 1.26 -5.29 33.68
CA PRO A 148 2.65 -5.07 33.32
C PRO A 148 3.05 -3.59 33.45
N GLY A 149 4.17 -3.32 34.10
CA GLY A 149 4.68 -1.96 34.23
C GLY A 149 3.97 -1.09 35.27
N ALA A 150 3.14 -1.65 36.16
CA ALA A 150 2.63 -0.93 37.32
C ALA A 150 3.77 -0.58 38.29
N LEU A 151 4.04 0.71 38.48
CA LEU A 151 5.22 1.18 39.22
C LEU A 151 5.10 0.96 40.74
N GLY A 152 3.92 1.17 41.33
CA GLY A 152 3.69 1.06 42.76
C GLY A 152 3.98 -0.35 43.29
N PRO A 153 3.37 -1.41 42.73
CA PRO A 153 3.65 -2.79 43.11
C PRO A 153 5.13 -3.17 43.01
N TRP A 154 5.83 -2.74 41.96
CA TRP A 154 7.27 -2.97 41.80
C TRP A 154 8.09 -2.37 42.95
N VAL A 155 7.83 -1.11 43.29
CA VAL A 155 8.53 -0.41 44.38
C VAL A 155 8.27 -1.09 45.72
N VAL A 156 7.00 -1.40 46.04
CA VAL A 156 6.65 -2.06 47.30
C VAL A 156 7.27 -3.45 47.40
N HIS A 157 7.17 -4.26 46.34
CA HIS A 157 7.76 -5.61 46.29
C HIS A 157 9.27 -5.56 46.54
N THR A 158 9.96 -4.59 45.92
CA THR A 158 11.41 -4.44 46.04
C THR A 158 11.83 -3.94 47.43
N ILE A 159 11.13 -2.94 47.99
CA ILE A 159 11.44 -2.43 49.34
C ILE A 159 11.22 -3.52 50.40
N CYS A 160 10.17 -4.34 50.25
CA CYS A 160 9.90 -5.46 51.17
C CYS A 160 10.97 -6.56 51.13
N PHE A 161 11.84 -6.60 50.11
CA PHE A 161 12.94 -7.56 50.03
C PHE A 161 13.99 -7.33 51.13
N ALA A 162 14.23 -6.08 51.55
CA ALA A 162 15.19 -5.76 52.60
C ALA A 162 14.81 -6.35 53.98
N PRO A 163 13.61 -6.10 54.55
CA PRO A 163 13.21 -6.74 55.78
C PRO A 163 13.07 -8.26 55.64
N ALA A 164 12.65 -8.78 54.48
CA ALA A 164 12.63 -10.21 54.22
C ALA A 164 14.03 -10.85 54.35
N THR A 165 15.04 -10.20 53.76
CA THR A 165 16.45 -10.60 53.85
C THR A 165 16.95 -10.60 55.29
N LEU A 166 16.69 -9.52 56.04
CA LEU A 166 17.10 -9.38 57.43
C LEU A 166 16.52 -10.50 58.31
N PHE A 167 15.21 -10.72 58.23
CA PHE A 167 14.54 -11.73 59.06
C PHE A 167 14.91 -13.16 58.65
N LEU A 168 15.10 -13.44 57.36
CA LEU A 168 15.63 -14.73 56.91
C LEU A 168 17.03 -14.97 57.46
N ALA A 169 17.92 -13.97 57.38
CA ALA A 169 19.29 -14.07 57.88
C ALA A 169 19.31 -14.34 59.40
N ILE A 170 18.50 -13.61 60.17
CA ILE A 170 18.34 -13.83 61.62
C ILE A 170 17.83 -15.25 61.89
N HIS A 171 16.81 -15.70 61.16
CA HIS A 171 16.23 -17.03 61.32
C HIS A 171 17.25 -18.14 61.05
N LEU A 172 18.01 -18.04 59.96
CA LEU A 172 19.06 -19.00 59.62
C LEU A 172 20.21 -18.96 60.64
N PHE A 173 20.65 -17.78 61.06
CA PHE A 173 21.68 -17.63 62.09
C PHE A 173 21.27 -18.29 63.40
N LEU A 174 20.06 -18.02 63.90
CA LEU A 174 19.56 -18.58 65.16
C LEU A 174 19.32 -20.10 65.08
N SER A 175 18.93 -20.63 63.92
CA SER A 175 18.61 -22.04 63.76
C SER A 175 19.82 -22.92 63.44
N ILE A 176 20.83 -22.40 62.73
CA ILE A 176 21.98 -23.17 62.24
C ILE A 176 23.25 -22.87 63.04
N ILE A 177 23.53 -21.59 63.30
CA ILE A 177 24.83 -21.14 63.79
C ILE A 177 24.82 -20.97 65.32
N ASN A 178 23.83 -20.24 65.86
CA ASN A 178 23.79 -19.86 67.27
C ASN A 178 23.73 -21.07 68.22
N PRO A 179 24.78 -21.37 69.01
CA PRO A 179 24.88 -22.61 69.79
C PRO A 179 23.71 -22.90 70.75
N PRO A 180 23.15 -21.91 71.49
CA PRO A 180 22.02 -22.14 72.40
C PRO A 180 20.76 -22.59 71.66
N THR A 181 20.47 -21.97 70.51
CA THR A 181 19.20 -22.17 69.80
C THR A 181 19.27 -23.21 68.68
N ARG A 182 20.46 -23.54 68.16
CA ARG A 182 20.62 -24.50 67.04
C ARG A 182 20.14 -25.92 67.36
N LYS A 183 20.03 -26.28 68.65
CA LYS A 183 19.40 -27.55 69.08
C LYS A 183 17.95 -27.68 68.58
N ALA A 184 17.29 -26.56 68.25
CA ALA A 184 15.96 -26.52 67.66
C ALA A 184 15.86 -27.20 66.29
N ILE A 185 16.96 -27.30 65.53
CA ILE A 185 16.96 -27.85 64.15
C ILE A 185 16.54 -29.32 64.14
N LYS A 186 16.87 -30.08 65.19
CA LYS A 186 16.42 -31.46 65.35
C LYS A 186 14.89 -31.54 65.39
N GLY A 187 14.24 -30.52 65.95
CA GLY A 187 12.79 -30.41 66.00
C GLY A 187 12.16 -30.33 64.60
N ILE A 188 12.72 -29.50 63.70
CA ILE A 188 12.14 -29.34 62.37
C ILE A 188 12.52 -30.47 61.40
N VAL A 189 13.62 -31.18 61.65
CA VAL A 189 14.04 -32.32 60.81
C VAL A 189 13.40 -33.64 61.26
N THR A 190 13.31 -33.88 62.57
CA THR A 190 12.86 -35.17 63.12
C THR A 190 11.51 -35.11 63.83
N GLY A 191 11.03 -33.91 64.15
CA GLY A 191 9.86 -33.68 65.01
C GLY A 191 10.19 -33.62 66.50
N TYR A 192 11.41 -33.97 66.91
CA TYR A 192 11.79 -34.11 68.31
C TYR A 192 12.92 -33.16 68.73
N VAL A 193 12.85 -32.66 69.97
CA VAL A 193 13.91 -31.84 70.58
C VAL A 193 14.42 -32.47 71.89
N PRO A 194 15.68 -32.21 72.28
CA PRO A 194 16.19 -32.63 73.59
C PRO A 194 15.38 -32.03 74.75
N LEU A 195 15.18 -32.80 75.81
CA LEU A 195 14.36 -32.39 76.97
C LEU A 195 15.02 -31.25 77.77
N ASP A 196 16.35 -31.19 77.85
CA ASP A 196 17.10 -30.07 78.42
C ASP A 196 16.78 -28.77 77.68
N TYR A 197 16.84 -28.81 76.35
CA TYR A 197 16.49 -27.66 75.51
C TYR A 197 15.03 -27.25 75.67
N ALA A 198 14.09 -28.20 75.72
CA ALA A 198 12.67 -27.92 75.92
C ALA A 198 12.41 -27.25 77.29
N ARG A 199 13.07 -27.70 78.35
CA ARG A 199 12.93 -27.11 79.69
C ARG A 199 13.56 -25.73 79.79
N GLU A 200 14.69 -25.51 79.14
CA GLU A 200 15.40 -24.23 79.20
C GLU A 200 14.69 -23.14 78.39
N HIS A 201 14.25 -23.46 77.16
CA HIS A 201 13.71 -22.46 76.24
C HIS A 201 12.17 -22.43 76.16
N HIS A 202 11.49 -23.49 76.61
CA HIS A 202 10.04 -23.68 76.44
C HIS A 202 9.38 -24.26 77.70
N ALA A 203 9.81 -23.81 78.89
CA ALA A 203 9.38 -24.36 80.17
C ALA A 203 7.85 -24.35 80.39
N LEU A 204 7.12 -23.36 79.86
CA LEU A 204 5.66 -23.31 80.00
C LEU A 204 4.94 -24.32 79.09
N TRP A 205 5.58 -24.76 78.02
CA TRP A 205 5.04 -25.79 77.11
C TRP A 205 5.07 -27.19 77.72
N GLN A 206 5.94 -27.43 78.70
CA GLN A 206 6.08 -28.74 79.36
C GLN A 206 5.15 -28.92 80.57
N LYS A 207 4.49 -27.87 81.05
CA LYS A 207 3.51 -27.95 82.14
C LYS A 207 2.13 -28.25 81.55
N SER A 208 1.43 -29.26 82.06
CA SER A 208 0.10 -29.66 81.59
C SER A 208 -0.90 -28.50 81.74
N GLU A 209 -1.92 -28.49 80.88
CA GLU A 209 -2.96 -27.43 80.79
C GLU A 209 -3.62 -27.09 82.13
N ASP A 210 -3.64 -28.02 83.10
CA ASP A 210 -4.22 -27.85 84.43
C ASP A 210 -3.56 -26.76 85.29
N THR A 211 -2.32 -26.33 85.00
CA THR A 211 -1.62 -25.27 85.77
C THR A 211 -1.67 -23.87 85.14
N ILE A 212 -2.24 -23.73 83.93
CA ILE A 212 -2.23 -22.44 83.19
C ILE A 212 -3.50 -21.61 83.50
N SER A 213 -4.45 -22.17 84.26
CA SER A 213 -5.73 -21.53 84.62
C SER A 213 -5.61 -20.32 85.58
N SER A 214 -4.43 -19.96 86.10
CA SER A 214 -4.30 -18.88 87.10
C SER A 214 -3.49 -17.65 86.66
N THR A 215 -3.16 -17.51 85.38
CA THR A 215 -2.56 -16.27 84.86
C THR A 215 -3.43 -15.74 83.72
N SER A 216 -4.00 -14.56 83.94
CA SER A 216 -4.91 -13.85 83.03
C SER A 216 -4.43 -13.90 81.57
N GLN A 217 -5.06 -14.78 80.79
CA GLN A 217 -4.96 -14.76 79.34
C GLN A 217 -5.63 -13.48 78.87
N VAL A 218 -4.85 -12.54 78.34
CA VAL A 218 -5.41 -11.39 77.66
C VAL A 218 -5.94 -11.89 76.32
N SER A 219 -7.27 -11.88 76.14
CA SER A 219 -7.98 -12.32 74.92
C SER A 219 -7.82 -11.35 73.74
N LEU A 220 -6.60 -10.84 73.51
CA LEU A 220 -6.22 -10.08 72.33
C LEU A 220 -5.84 -10.89 71.05
N PRO A 221 -5.83 -12.25 70.96
CA PRO A 221 -5.41 -12.93 69.72
C PRO A 221 -6.29 -12.64 68.51
N ALA A 222 -7.61 -12.69 68.68
CA ALA A 222 -8.57 -12.48 67.59
C ALA A 222 -8.63 -11.01 67.15
N VAL A 223 -8.52 -10.08 68.10
CA VAL A 223 -8.50 -8.64 67.84
C VAL A 223 -7.16 -8.23 67.19
N MET A 224 -6.02 -8.74 67.64
CA MET A 224 -4.72 -8.47 67.01
C MET A 224 -4.58 -9.14 65.64
N LEU A 225 -5.11 -10.35 65.44
CA LEU A 225 -5.15 -10.98 64.12
C LEU A 225 -6.06 -10.19 63.17
N THR A 226 -7.24 -9.77 63.64
CA THR A 226 -8.15 -8.94 62.84
C THR A 226 -7.53 -7.58 62.56
N ILE A 227 -6.87 -6.92 63.52
CA ILE A 227 -6.16 -5.66 63.32
C ILE A 227 -4.96 -5.84 62.39
N LEU A 228 -4.14 -6.88 62.52
CA LEU A 228 -2.98 -7.10 61.64
C LEU A 228 -3.39 -7.46 60.22
N VAL A 229 -4.41 -8.30 60.05
CA VAL A 229 -4.99 -8.62 58.73
C VAL A 229 -5.70 -7.38 58.18
N SER A 230 -6.43 -6.63 58.99
CA SER A 230 -7.07 -5.38 58.58
C SER A 230 -6.06 -4.29 58.30
N VAL A 231 -4.92 -4.23 58.98
CA VAL A 231 -3.81 -3.31 58.72
C VAL A 231 -3.02 -3.76 57.51
N ALA A 232 -2.81 -5.06 57.27
CA ALA A 232 -2.18 -5.56 56.04
C ALA A 232 -3.09 -5.31 54.82
N ILE A 233 -4.40 -5.54 54.97
CA ILE A 233 -5.40 -5.21 53.97
C ILE A 233 -5.53 -3.69 53.81
N LEU A 234 -5.56 -2.91 54.90
CA LEU A 234 -5.60 -1.43 54.85
C LEU A 234 -4.29 -0.84 54.36
N VAL A 235 -3.12 -1.46 54.53
CA VAL A 235 -1.84 -1.02 53.96
C VAL A 235 -1.76 -1.45 52.49
N GLY A 236 -2.36 -2.59 52.12
CA GLY A 236 -2.57 -2.95 50.71
C GLY A 236 -3.56 -2.00 50.01
N ILE A 237 -4.67 -1.65 50.67
CA ILE A 237 -5.73 -0.76 50.18
C ILE A 237 -5.31 0.72 50.28
N ALA A 238 -4.58 1.16 51.30
CA ALA A 238 -4.01 2.51 51.41
C ALA A 238 -2.73 2.63 50.57
N GLY A 239 -2.01 1.54 50.33
CA GLY A 239 -1.05 1.43 49.24
C GLY A 239 -1.73 1.58 47.87
N TYR A 240 -2.97 1.11 47.74
CA TYR A 240 -3.78 1.26 46.53
C TYR A 240 -4.42 2.67 46.41
N ALA A 241 -4.91 3.27 47.49
CA ALA A 241 -5.71 4.52 47.48
C ALA A 241 -4.94 5.77 47.97
N GLY A 242 -3.90 5.60 48.79
CA GLY A 242 -3.06 6.67 49.33
C GLY A 242 -1.84 7.02 48.46
N PHE A 243 -1.48 6.16 47.50
CA PHE A 243 -0.39 6.38 46.56
C PHE A 243 -0.62 7.60 45.64
N ASP A 244 -1.88 7.89 45.28
CA ASP A 244 -2.20 9.06 44.45
C ASP A 244 -2.07 10.39 45.21
N ARG A 245 -2.18 10.37 46.55
CA ARG A 245 -2.11 11.60 47.40
C ARG A 245 -0.73 11.82 48.03
N VAL A 246 -0.01 10.75 48.37
CA VAL A 246 1.36 10.83 48.87
C VAL A 246 2.30 10.64 47.69
N LYS A 247 2.52 11.71 46.91
CA LYS A 247 3.64 11.80 45.96
C LYS A 247 4.89 11.31 46.69
N LEU A 248 5.46 10.17 46.30
CA LEU A 248 6.58 9.52 47.01
C LEU A 248 7.74 10.50 47.22
N GLN A 249 7.74 11.17 48.37
CA GLN A 249 8.89 11.90 48.91
C GLN A 249 10.05 10.94 49.20
N ILE A 250 9.77 9.64 49.35
CA ILE A 250 10.74 8.57 49.61
C ILE A 250 11.76 8.45 48.46
N ILE A 251 11.37 8.63 47.20
CA ILE A 251 12.31 8.63 46.05
C ILE A 251 13.17 9.90 46.02
N LYS A 252 12.71 11.00 46.62
CA LYS A 252 13.51 12.23 46.78
C LYS A 252 14.51 12.17 47.94
N ILE A 253 14.30 11.27 48.90
CA ILE A 253 15.09 11.15 50.14
C ILE A 253 16.13 10.01 50.03
N ALA A 254 15.92 9.04 49.15
CA ALA A 254 16.89 7.99 48.86
C ALA A 254 18.14 8.56 48.17
N SER A 255 19.34 8.13 48.59
CA SER A 255 20.60 8.42 47.87
C SER A 255 20.52 7.92 46.42
N ASP A 256 21.31 8.50 45.52
CA ASP A 256 21.29 8.15 44.09
C ASP A 256 21.50 6.64 43.87
N ASP A 257 22.37 6.00 44.66
CA ASP A 257 22.60 4.54 44.64
C ASP A 257 21.35 3.71 45.01
N ALA A 258 20.56 4.18 45.98
CA ALA A 258 19.32 3.52 46.40
C ALA A 258 18.19 3.73 45.39
N ARG A 259 18.24 4.82 44.62
CA ARG A 259 17.32 5.08 43.50
C ARG A 259 17.64 4.13 42.35
N GLU A 260 18.91 3.94 42.00
CA GLU A 260 19.34 2.99 40.96
C GLU A 260 18.95 1.54 41.26
N ALA A 261 19.10 1.09 42.52
CA ALA A 261 18.70 -0.27 42.93
C ALA A 261 17.18 -0.55 42.80
N LEU A 262 16.34 0.50 42.81
CA LEU A 262 14.89 0.40 42.63
C LEU A 262 14.45 0.51 41.15
N LEU A 263 15.35 0.85 40.22
CA LEU A 263 14.99 1.07 38.83
C LEU A 263 14.73 -0.25 38.08
N PRO A 264 13.67 -0.32 37.26
CA PRO A 264 13.33 -1.50 36.44
C PRO A 264 14.30 -1.77 35.27
N GLY A 265 15.54 -1.27 35.32
CA GLY A 265 16.60 -1.41 34.32
C GLY A 265 16.83 -0.15 33.48
N MET A 266 17.95 -0.08 32.77
CA MET A 266 18.27 1.04 31.86
C MET A 266 17.27 1.15 30.71
N LEU A 267 16.87 2.39 30.40
CA LEU A 267 16.11 2.72 29.20
C LEU A 267 16.93 2.44 27.94
N ILE A 268 16.26 2.27 26.81
CA ILE A 268 16.87 2.27 25.48
C ILE A 268 17.48 3.65 25.21
N SER A 269 18.62 3.71 24.52
CA SER A 269 19.43 4.93 24.32
C SER A 269 18.61 6.17 23.95
N VAL A 270 17.71 6.03 22.97
CA VAL A 270 16.88 7.14 22.48
C VAL A 270 15.94 7.74 23.53
N HIS A 271 15.53 6.95 24.53
CA HIS A 271 14.73 7.44 25.66
C HIS A 271 15.60 7.78 26.87
N ALA A 272 16.75 7.13 27.05
CA ALA A 272 17.69 7.44 28.12
C ALA A 272 18.28 8.86 28.00
N GLU A 273 18.52 9.29 26.76
CA GLU A 273 19.07 10.62 26.45
C GLU A 273 17.99 11.72 26.43
N GLU A 274 16.71 11.36 26.35
CA GLU A 274 15.59 12.29 26.25
C GLU A 274 15.33 13.01 27.60
N PRO A 275 15.47 14.35 27.68
CA PRO A 275 15.31 15.09 28.94
C PRO A 275 13.97 14.89 29.63
N ASP A 276 12.89 14.79 28.86
CA ASP A 276 11.52 14.62 29.38
C ASP A 276 11.22 13.19 29.86
N ALA A 277 12.04 12.21 29.48
CA ALA A 277 11.89 10.80 29.86
C ALA A 277 12.61 10.45 31.19
N LYS A 278 13.29 11.41 31.83
CA LYS A 278 14.09 11.18 33.05
C LYS A 278 13.28 10.84 34.30
N GLN A 279 11.95 11.05 34.30
CA GLN A 279 11.08 10.72 35.43
C GLN A 279 10.24 9.49 35.12
N CYS A 280 10.19 8.51 36.03
CA CYS A 280 9.40 7.28 35.82
C CYS A 280 7.91 7.57 35.51
N THR A 281 7.35 8.61 36.14
CA THR A 281 5.96 9.04 35.93
C THR A 281 5.70 9.69 34.58
N SER A 282 6.74 10.06 33.83
CA SER A 282 6.60 10.54 32.44
C SER A 282 5.99 9.46 31.55
N CYS A 283 6.27 8.18 31.83
CA CYS A 283 5.79 7.04 31.07
C CYS A 283 4.82 6.15 31.85
N HIS A 284 5.10 5.91 33.14
CA HIS A 284 4.33 4.97 33.97
C HIS A 284 3.19 5.62 34.74
N ASN A 285 2.14 4.86 34.98
CA ASN A 285 1.20 5.13 36.05
C ASN A 285 1.58 4.31 37.30
N TYR A 286 1.12 4.74 38.47
CA TYR A 286 1.44 4.04 39.71
C TYR A 286 0.76 2.67 39.79
N LEU A 287 -0.54 2.61 39.47
CA LEU A 287 -1.36 1.41 39.64
C LEU A 287 -1.60 0.65 38.33
N ASN A 288 -1.43 1.33 37.19
CA ASN A 288 -1.81 0.83 35.88
C ASN A 288 -0.60 0.72 34.96
N SER A 289 -0.73 -0.11 33.92
CA SER A 289 0.23 -0.15 32.83
C SER A 289 0.40 1.22 32.17
N PRO A 290 1.57 1.51 31.56
CA PRO A 290 1.81 2.74 30.83
C PRO A 290 0.71 3.00 29.77
N PRO A 291 0.00 4.13 29.82
CA PRO A 291 -1.01 4.46 28.83
C PRO A 291 -0.35 4.95 27.53
N ALA A 292 -0.93 4.59 26.39
CA ALA A 292 -0.49 5.08 25.08
C ALA A 292 -0.40 6.62 25.02
N SER A 293 -1.30 7.35 25.72
CA SER A 293 -1.31 8.82 25.76
C SER A 293 0.00 9.44 26.25
N LYS A 294 0.71 8.79 27.18
CA LYS A 294 2.02 9.26 27.67
C LYS A 294 3.11 9.11 26.60
N CYS A 295 3.09 8.02 25.85
CA CYS A 295 4.00 7.81 24.71
C CYS A 295 3.73 8.84 23.60
N LEU A 296 2.46 9.04 23.26
CA LEU A 296 2.03 9.89 22.14
C LEU A 296 2.26 11.39 22.41
N LYS A 297 2.50 11.81 23.66
CA LYS A 297 2.88 13.19 24.00
C LYS A 297 4.18 13.63 23.28
N CYS A 298 5.17 12.73 23.22
CA CYS A 298 6.43 12.99 22.51
C CYS A 298 6.37 12.44 21.07
N HIS A 299 5.69 11.31 20.84
CA HIS A 299 5.54 10.69 19.52
C HIS A 299 4.40 11.32 18.68
N ARG A 300 4.40 12.65 18.54
CA ARG A 300 3.32 13.40 17.86
C ARG A 300 3.12 13.01 16.39
N LYS A 301 4.19 12.62 15.70
CA LYS A 301 4.11 12.12 14.32
C LYS A 301 3.31 10.82 14.24
N ILE A 302 3.50 9.91 15.20
CA ILE A 302 2.74 8.66 15.29
C ILE A 302 1.29 8.95 15.71
N LEU A 303 1.08 9.91 16.63
CA LEU A 303 -0.27 10.36 16.99
C LEU A 303 -1.05 10.85 15.76
N ALA A 304 -0.43 11.64 14.87
CA ALA A 304 -1.08 12.08 13.64
C ALA A 304 -1.41 10.91 12.69
N VAL A 305 -0.52 9.92 12.59
CA VAL A 305 -0.74 8.70 11.80
C VAL A 305 -1.93 7.90 12.34
N ILE A 306 -2.03 7.76 13.67
CA ILE A 306 -3.15 7.08 14.35
C ILE A 306 -4.46 7.84 14.16
N ASN A 307 -4.48 9.15 14.42
CA ASN A 307 -5.70 9.96 14.32
C ASN A 307 -6.28 10.00 12.90
N ASN A 308 -5.43 9.87 11.88
CA ASN A 308 -5.83 9.85 10.48
C ASN A 308 -6.13 8.43 9.97
N ASN A 309 -6.03 7.39 10.80
CA ASN A 309 -6.16 5.98 10.41
C ASN A 309 -5.26 5.59 9.21
N GLN A 310 -4.05 6.13 9.16
CA GLN A 310 -3.13 5.94 8.03
C GLN A 310 -2.02 4.94 8.36
N GLY A 311 -1.74 4.01 7.46
CA GLY A 311 -0.60 3.09 7.59
C GLY A 311 -0.61 2.24 8.87
N TYR A 312 0.56 1.67 9.20
CA TYR A 312 0.60 0.52 10.12
C TYR A 312 0.07 0.84 11.51
N HIS A 313 0.46 1.98 12.07
CA HIS A 313 -0.03 2.39 13.39
C HIS A 313 -1.48 2.89 13.37
N GLY A 314 -2.00 3.38 12.22
CA GLY A 314 -3.39 3.79 12.09
C GLY A 314 -4.38 2.62 11.99
N ALA A 315 -3.93 1.47 11.48
CA ALA A 315 -4.72 0.26 11.41
C ALA A 315 -4.73 -0.56 12.72
N LEU A 316 -3.76 -0.31 13.61
CA LEU A 316 -3.59 -1.08 14.84
C LEU A 316 -4.44 -0.55 15.99
N THR A 317 -4.97 -1.48 16.79
CA THR A 317 -5.61 -1.19 18.08
C THR A 317 -4.77 -1.79 19.21
N GLY A 318 -4.68 -1.09 20.34
CA GLY A 318 -3.93 -1.57 21.50
C GLY A 318 -3.05 -0.52 22.17
N GLN A 319 -2.18 -0.97 23.08
CA GLN A 319 -1.24 -0.11 23.80
C GLN A 319 0.15 -0.19 23.16
N CYS A 320 0.89 0.93 23.12
CA CYS A 320 2.20 0.98 22.46
C CYS A 320 3.19 -0.07 23.01
N TRP A 321 3.16 -0.32 24.33
CA TRP A 321 4.13 -1.18 25.02
C TRP A 321 3.98 -2.68 24.74
N THR A 322 2.88 -3.12 24.11
CA THR A 322 2.72 -4.54 23.73
C THR A 322 3.72 -4.93 22.64
N CYS A 323 4.02 -3.99 21.73
CA CYS A 323 5.01 -4.16 20.67
C CYS A 323 6.33 -3.44 21.01
N HIS A 324 6.24 -2.23 21.60
CA HIS A 324 7.39 -1.40 21.96
C HIS A 324 7.76 -1.59 23.43
N THR A 325 8.49 -2.66 23.72
CA THR A 325 8.97 -2.94 25.07
C THR A 325 10.19 -2.09 25.43
N GLU A 326 10.13 -1.42 26.58
CA GLU A 326 11.21 -0.60 27.15
C GLU A 326 11.98 -1.36 28.25
N HIS A 327 13.03 -0.76 28.82
CA HIS A 327 13.89 -1.28 29.89
C HIS A 327 14.70 -2.53 29.51
N LYS A 328 15.04 -2.66 28.22
CA LYS A 328 15.86 -3.76 27.69
C LYS A 328 17.36 -3.41 27.59
N GLY A 329 17.76 -2.23 28.07
CA GLY A 329 19.13 -1.72 27.99
C GLY A 329 19.36 -0.83 26.76
N LEU A 330 20.45 -0.06 26.82
CA LEU A 330 20.75 1.04 25.89
C LEU A 330 20.76 0.62 24.41
N GLN A 331 21.15 -0.62 24.11
CA GLN A 331 21.33 -1.14 22.74
C GLN A 331 20.12 -1.91 22.19
N ALA A 332 19.03 -2.04 22.95
CA ALA A 332 17.89 -2.81 22.50
C ALA A 332 17.11 -2.08 21.40
N ASP A 333 16.58 -2.86 20.44
CA ASP A 333 15.74 -2.32 19.37
C ASP A 333 14.29 -2.23 19.82
N ILE A 334 13.76 -1.01 19.91
CA ILE A 334 12.35 -0.79 20.19
C ILE A 334 11.46 -0.99 18.96
N THR A 335 12.04 -0.99 17.75
CA THR A 335 11.33 -0.98 16.46
C THR A 335 11.31 -2.35 15.77
N SER A 336 11.58 -3.45 16.48
CA SER A 336 11.64 -4.77 15.85
C SER A 336 10.31 -5.14 15.20
N LEU A 337 10.31 -5.30 13.88
CA LEU A 337 9.16 -5.70 13.08
C LEU A 337 9.28 -7.19 12.73
N ASP A 338 8.20 -7.95 12.88
CA ASP A 338 8.13 -9.30 12.34
C ASP A 338 7.95 -9.24 10.82
N LEU A 339 9.05 -9.42 10.10
CA LEU A 339 9.06 -9.37 8.64
C LEU A 339 8.29 -10.52 7.98
N LYS A 340 8.13 -11.66 8.67
CA LYS A 340 7.45 -12.82 8.09
C LYS A 340 5.93 -12.67 8.14
N GLY A 341 5.42 -12.09 9.23
CA GLY A 341 3.99 -11.85 9.43
C GLY A 341 3.49 -10.48 8.94
N PHE A 342 4.36 -9.62 8.39
CA PHE A 342 3.98 -8.26 8.03
C PHE A 342 3.06 -8.23 6.80
N ASN A 343 1.86 -7.65 6.96
CA ASN A 343 0.94 -7.40 5.86
C ASN A 343 1.08 -5.95 5.35
N HIS A 344 1.43 -5.81 4.07
CA HIS A 344 1.59 -4.51 3.39
C HIS A 344 0.26 -3.76 3.15
N GLU A 345 -0.90 -4.40 3.27
CA GLU A 345 -2.20 -3.71 3.27
C GLU A 345 -2.34 -2.75 4.45
N ASN A 346 -1.64 -3.02 5.55
CA ASN A 346 -1.57 -2.13 6.70
C ASN A 346 -0.53 -1.02 6.48
N ALA A 347 0.28 -1.03 5.42
CA ALA A 347 1.21 0.04 5.12
C ALA A 347 0.52 1.18 4.36
N ARG A 348 1.18 2.33 4.24
CA ARG A 348 0.64 3.45 3.44
C ARG A 348 0.76 3.21 1.94
N PHE A 349 1.63 2.30 1.53
CA PHE A 349 1.83 1.91 0.14
C PHE A 349 1.38 0.46 -0.03
N SER A 350 0.26 0.30 -0.72
CA SER A 350 -0.33 -1.00 -1.09
C SER A 350 0.50 -1.63 -2.21
N LEU A 351 0.87 -2.90 -2.06
CA LEU A 351 1.61 -3.63 -3.09
C LEU A 351 0.62 -4.21 -4.12
N GLU A 352 0.43 -3.47 -5.20
CA GLU A 352 -0.47 -3.81 -6.31
C GLU A 352 0.30 -4.08 -7.60
N GLY A 353 -0.36 -4.76 -8.54
CA GLY A 353 0.23 -5.14 -9.82
C GLY A 353 1.56 -5.88 -9.65
N LYS A 354 2.60 -5.41 -10.35
CA LYS A 354 3.94 -5.99 -10.31
C LYS A 354 4.68 -5.79 -8.98
N HIS A 355 4.20 -4.91 -8.11
CA HIS A 355 4.82 -4.68 -6.81
C HIS A 355 4.50 -5.78 -5.80
N ARG A 356 3.41 -6.54 -6.01
CA ARG A 356 2.96 -7.62 -5.11
C ARG A 356 3.99 -8.76 -4.99
N ASP A 357 4.73 -9.02 -6.06
CA ASP A 357 5.69 -10.13 -6.14
C ASP A 357 7.10 -9.72 -5.65
N LEU A 358 7.27 -8.51 -5.10
CA LEU A 358 8.57 -8.01 -4.67
C LEU A 358 8.87 -8.39 -3.22
N GLU A 359 10.08 -8.90 -3.01
CA GLU A 359 10.66 -9.07 -1.68
C GLU A 359 10.87 -7.72 -0.98
N CYS A 360 10.68 -7.65 0.35
CA CYS A 360 10.77 -6.39 1.11
C CYS A 360 12.08 -5.62 0.88
N ARG A 361 13.20 -6.33 0.72
CA ARG A 361 14.54 -5.74 0.51
C ARG A 361 14.73 -5.11 -0.87
N SER A 362 13.86 -5.42 -1.83
CA SER A 362 13.88 -4.84 -3.17
C SER A 362 13.59 -3.34 -3.12
N CYS A 363 12.69 -2.93 -2.22
CA CYS A 363 12.32 -1.54 -1.98
C CYS A 363 13.08 -0.96 -0.77
N HIS A 364 13.17 -1.71 0.33
CA HIS A 364 13.87 -1.28 1.55
C HIS A 364 15.37 -1.65 1.52
N LYS A 365 16.12 -1.05 0.60
CA LYS A 365 17.56 -1.28 0.48
C LYS A 365 18.32 -0.69 1.68
N GLN A 366 19.41 -1.34 2.11
CA GLN A 366 20.31 -0.78 3.13
C GLN A 366 21.05 0.43 2.54
N GLN A 367 20.87 1.62 3.12
CA GLN A 367 21.70 2.77 2.76
C GLN A 367 23.05 2.65 3.45
N ASN A 368 24.08 2.28 2.70
CA ASN A 368 25.48 2.42 3.13
C ASN A 368 26.00 3.77 2.62
N LYS A 369 26.09 4.77 3.51
CA LYS A 369 26.97 5.94 3.25
C LYS A 369 28.18 5.98 4.16
N ASN A 370 28.09 5.48 5.40
CA ASN A 370 29.21 5.38 6.32
C ASN A 370 29.22 3.95 6.87
N LYS A 371 30.38 3.28 6.91
CA LYS A 371 30.59 1.88 7.33
C LYS A 371 30.19 1.59 8.80
N GLU A 372 28.93 1.80 9.13
CA GLU A 372 28.26 1.21 10.28
C GLU A 372 27.08 0.42 9.71
N LEU A 373 26.96 -0.84 10.14
CA LEU A 373 25.86 -1.74 9.83
C LEU A 373 24.54 -1.15 10.35
N THR A 374 24.03 -0.13 9.69
CA THR A 374 22.72 0.44 9.98
C THR A 374 21.68 -0.53 9.46
N ARG A 375 20.90 -1.07 10.40
CA ARG A 375 19.78 -1.99 10.14
C ARG A 375 18.91 -1.47 8.98
N THR A 376 18.42 -2.39 8.16
CA THR A 376 17.45 -2.08 7.10
C THR A 376 16.29 -1.29 7.71
N LYS A 377 16.13 -0.02 7.32
CA LYS A 377 15.07 0.84 7.82
C LYS A 377 13.82 0.60 6.98
N PHE A 378 12.82 -0.06 7.55
CA PHE A 378 11.54 -0.36 6.90
C PHE A 378 10.54 0.81 6.97
N ILE A 379 10.96 1.97 7.48
CA ILE A 379 10.12 3.17 7.64
C ILE A 379 10.75 4.38 6.95
N GLY A 380 9.91 5.25 6.39
CA GLY A 380 10.32 6.53 5.81
C GLY A 380 10.93 6.45 4.41
N LEU A 381 10.62 5.40 3.65
CA LEU A 381 10.87 5.37 2.20
C LEU A 381 9.86 6.32 1.53
N PRO A 382 10.28 7.28 0.69
CA PRO A 382 9.38 8.06 -0.14
C PRO A 382 8.65 7.18 -1.17
N PHE A 383 7.35 7.43 -1.39
CA PHE A 383 6.52 6.64 -2.31
C PHE A 383 5.40 7.46 -2.98
N GLU A 384 5.43 8.79 -2.86
CA GLU A 384 4.36 9.65 -3.37
C GLU A 384 4.37 9.73 -4.90
N LYS A 385 5.56 9.58 -5.52
CA LYS A 385 5.73 9.61 -6.97
C LYS A 385 6.39 8.32 -7.44
N CYS A 386 6.03 7.84 -8.64
CA CYS A 386 6.70 6.68 -9.25
C CYS A 386 8.23 6.88 -9.31
N ILE A 387 8.68 8.12 -9.54
CA ILE A 387 10.09 8.47 -9.61
C ILE A 387 10.85 8.42 -8.27
N ASP A 388 10.13 8.28 -7.15
CA ASP A 388 10.77 8.06 -5.84
C ASP A 388 11.50 6.71 -5.80
N CYS A 389 11.08 5.76 -6.66
CA CYS A 389 11.67 4.41 -6.77
C CYS A 389 12.11 4.04 -8.19
N HIS A 390 11.55 4.67 -9.23
CA HIS A 390 11.82 4.36 -10.63
C HIS A 390 12.56 5.50 -11.34
N ASP A 391 13.39 5.17 -12.32
CA ASP A 391 14.05 6.16 -13.15
C ASP A 391 13.10 6.66 -14.26
N ASP A 392 13.13 7.96 -14.55
CA ASP A 392 12.46 8.54 -15.72
C ASP A 392 13.25 8.26 -17.00
N ILE A 393 12.87 7.19 -17.70
CA ILE A 393 13.48 6.80 -18.98
C ILE A 393 13.17 7.77 -20.12
N HIS A 394 12.14 8.61 -19.98
CA HIS A 394 11.76 9.61 -20.98
C HIS A 394 12.58 10.89 -20.86
N LYS A 395 13.42 11.02 -19.82
CA LYS A 395 14.37 12.13 -19.63
C LYS A 395 13.69 13.50 -19.61
N GLY A 396 12.55 13.61 -18.93
CA GLY A 396 11.83 14.86 -18.74
C GLY A 396 11.07 15.36 -19.98
N GLN A 397 10.81 14.51 -20.97
CA GLN A 397 10.01 14.88 -22.15
C GLN A 397 8.56 15.26 -21.83
N PHE A 398 8.03 14.83 -20.68
CA PHE A 398 6.65 15.04 -20.28
C PHE A 398 6.56 15.83 -18.97
N GLN A 399 5.58 16.74 -18.91
CA GLN A 399 5.20 17.46 -17.68
C GLN A 399 3.98 16.81 -16.99
N LYS A 400 3.63 15.58 -17.36
CA LYS A 400 2.50 14.80 -16.82
C LYS A 400 3.02 13.74 -15.84
N GLU A 401 2.14 13.25 -14.96
CA GLU A 401 2.45 12.15 -14.06
C GLU A 401 2.58 10.83 -14.83
N CYS A 402 3.42 9.92 -14.35
CA CYS A 402 3.66 8.61 -14.99
C CYS A 402 2.35 7.82 -15.17
N GLN A 403 1.43 7.94 -14.22
CA GLN A 403 0.15 7.26 -14.15
C GLN A 403 -0.84 7.71 -15.23
N SER A 404 -0.59 8.86 -15.89
CA SER A 404 -1.39 9.29 -17.04
C SER A 404 -1.24 8.37 -18.25
N CYS A 405 -0.13 7.62 -18.33
CA CYS A 405 0.15 6.71 -19.45
C CYS A 405 0.48 5.28 -19.00
N HIS A 406 1.02 5.09 -17.79
CA HIS A 406 1.46 3.80 -17.27
C HIS A 406 0.60 3.34 -16.09
N SER A 407 0.62 2.04 -15.82
CA SER A 407 -0.02 1.44 -14.65
C SER A 407 0.96 0.58 -13.86
N GLU A 408 0.64 0.31 -12.60
CA GLU A 408 1.36 -0.60 -11.71
C GLU A 408 1.43 -2.05 -12.22
N PHE A 409 0.61 -2.39 -13.22
CA PHE A 409 0.63 -3.70 -13.88
C PHE A 409 1.71 -3.79 -14.97
N GLY A 410 2.16 -2.67 -15.53
CA GLY A 410 3.25 -2.64 -16.50
C GLY A 410 3.50 -1.31 -17.19
N TRP A 411 4.75 -1.13 -17.64
CA TRP A 411 5.22 0.08 -18.33
C TRP A 411 5.00 0.09 -19.85
N LYS A 412 4.58 -1.03 -20.47
CA LYS A 412 4.55 -1.17 -21.94
C LYS A 412 3.41 -2.07 -22.43
N GLY A 413 3.10 -1.95 -23.72
CA GLY A 413 2.16 -2.84 -24.42
C GLY A 413 0.72 -2.57 -24.02
N THR A 414 -0.05 -3.62 -23.74
CA THR A 414 -1.47 -3.53 -23.34
C THR A 414 -1.70 -2.83 -22.00
N TRP A 415 -0.64 -2.54 -21.24
CA TRP A 415 -0.71 -1.86 -19.94
C TRP A 415 -0.58 -0.33 -20.04
N LEU A 416 -0.38 0.20 -21.26
CA LEU A 416 -0.45 1.63 -21.50
C LEU A 416 -1.92 2.07 -21.40
N VAL A 417 -2.19 2.97 -20.46
CA VAL A 417 -3.54 3.44 -20.13
C VAL A 417 -4.08 4.33 -21.25
N ASP A 418 -3.27 5.28 -21.70
CA ASP A 418 -3.56 6.14 -22.84
C ASP A 418 -2.26 6.51 -23.58
N SER A 419 -2.22 6.28 -24.89
CA SER A 419 -1.04 6.55 -25.74
C SER A 419 -1.23 7.71 -26.70
N HIS A 420 -2.47 8.03 -27.10
CA HIS A 420 -2.83 9.12 -28.04
C HIS A 420 -4.35 9.46 -27.98
N GLY A 421 -4.91 9.51 -26.77
CA GLY A 421 -6.33 9.79 -26.52
C GLY A 421 -6.68 11.27 -26.60
N ALA A 422 -7.76 11.67 -25.92
CA ALA A 422 -8.36 13.00 -26.06
C ALA A 422 -7.43 14.15 -25.66
N ASP A 423 -6.51 13.91 -24.71
CA ASP A 423 -5.57 14.92 -24.21
C ASP A 423 -4.22 14.92 -24.95
N SER A 424 -4.13 14.18 -26.06
CA SER A 424 -2.99 14.21 -26.96
C SER A 424 -3.05 15.42 -27.86
N ALA A 425 -1.93 16.11 -28.02
CA ALA A 425 -1.82 17.20 -28.99
C ALA A 425 -1.97 16.73 -30.44
N TYR A 426 -1.86 15.41 -30.67
CA TYR A 426 -2.17 14.75 -31.94
C TYR A 426 -2.97 13.47 -31.68
N PRO A 427 -4.32 13.53 -31.76
CA PRO A 427 -5.17 12.34 -31.68
C PRO A 427 -4.99 11.46 -32.91
N LEU A 428 -4.78 10.17 -32.73
CA LEU A 428 -4.67 9.24 -33.87
C LEU A 428 -6.07 8.94 -34.42
N ASN A 429 -6.36 9.46 -35.61
CA ASN A 429 -7.63 9.26 -36.31
C ASN A 429 -7.45 8.69 -37.71
N GLY A 430 -8.56 8.24 -38.30
CA GLY A 430 -8.59 7.64 -39.65
C GLY A 430 -7.52 6.57 -39.85
N MET A 431 -6.73 6.72 -40.91
CA MET A 431 -5.65 5.80 -41.27
C MET A 431 -4.46 5.86 -40.30
N HIS A 432 -4.25 6.97 -39.58
CA HIS A 432 -3.14 7.10 -38.62
C HIS A 432 -3.27 6.14 -37.43
N LYS A 433 -4.49 5.69 -37.09
CA LYS A 433 -4.74 4.68 -36.03
C LYS A 433 -4.02 3.34 -36.28
N LYS A 434 -3.67 3.04 -37.54
CA LYS A 434 -3.06 1.76 -37.93
C LYS A 434 -1.53 1.78 -37.86
N LEU A 435 -0.92 2.97 -37.71
CA LEU A 435 0.52 3.12 -37.69
C LEU A 435 1.09 2.59 -36.37
N LYS A 436 2.26 1.95 -36.46
CA LYS A 436 3.03 1.64 -35.25
C LYS A 436 3.66 2.91 -34.69
N CYS A 437 3.82 2.99 -33.37
CA CYS A 437 4.36 4.19 -32.71
C CYS A 437 5.71 4.64 -33.29
N ASN A 438 6.58 3.71 -33.67
CA ASN A 438 7.91 4.00 -34.22
C ASN A 438 7.90 4.47 -35.68
N GLU A 439 6.75 4.44 -36.36
CA GLU A 439 6.58 5.03 -37.68
C GLU A 439 6.56 6.55 -37.59
N CYS A 440 5.97 7.11 -36.52
CA CYS A 440 6.03 8.53 -36.19
C CYS A 440 7.23 8.85 -35.27
N HIS A 441 7.36 8.11 -34.16
CA HIS A 441 8.43 8.29 -33.16
C HIS A 441 9.68 7.51 -33.52
N LYS A 442 10.41 8.02 -34.53
CA LYS A 442 11.61 7.38 -35.06
C LYS A 442 12.61 7.06 -33.94
N LEU A 443 13.16 5.84 -34.01
CA LEU A 443 14.17 5.37 -33.07
C LEU A 443 15.47 6.16 -33.27
N PRO A 444 16.12 6.62 -32.20
CA PRO A 444 17.33 7.45 -32.31
C PRO A 444 18.53 6.69 -32.87
N TYR A 445 18.57 5.37 -32.73
CA TYR A 445 19.61 4.50 -33.27
C TYR A 445 19.09 3.06 -33.46
N LYS A 446 19.86 2.22 -34.18
CA LYS A 446 19.49 0.84 -34.47
C LYS A 446 19.36 0.04 -33.17
N ASN A 447 18.23 -0.65 -33.00
CA ASN A 447 17.85 -1.42 -31.80
C ASN A 447 17.55 -0.59 -30.53
N ALA A 448 17.40 0.73 -30.63
CA ALA A 448 16.93 1.54 -29.49
C ALA A 448 15.52 1.11 -29.06
N LYS A 449 15.20 1.28 -27.78
CA LYS A 449 13.82 1.09 -27.28
C LYS A 449 12.98 2.32 -27.63
N LEU A 450 11.69 2.12 -27.91
CA LEU A 450 10.75 3.22 -28.21
C LEU A 450 10.72 4.30 -27.11
N ALA A 451 10.88 3.91 -25.84
CA ALA A 451 10.87 4.85 -24.72
C ALA A 451 12.02 5.87 -24.75
N GLU A 452 13.09 5.58 -25.51
CA GLU A 452 14.24 6.48 -25.70
C GLU A 452 14.05 7.44 -26.88
N SER A 453 12.98 7.25 -27.67
CA SER A 453 12.65 8.14 -28.79
C SER A 453 12.13 9.50 -28.30
N LYS A 454 12.10 10.46 -29.23
CA LYS A 454 11.36 11.71 -29.05
C LYS A 454 9.85 11.41 -29.16
N LEU A 455 9.18 11.39 -28.02
CA LEU A 455 7.74 11.09 -27.90
C LEU A 455 6.88 12.37 -27.81
N ALA A 456 7.48 13.51 -27.48
CA ALA A 456 6.79 14.81 -27.40
C ALA A 456 7.38 15.84 -28.37
N GLY A 457 6.55 16.77 -28.85
CA GLY A 457 6.97 17.90 -29.68
C GLY A 457 7.40 17.52 -31.11
N LEU A 458 6.68 16.57 -31.73
CA LEU A 458 6.73 16.34 -33.17
C LEU A 458 5.85 17.37 -33.89
N SER A 459 6.12 17.61 -35.17
CA SER A 459 5.22 18.43 -36.00
C SER A 459 3.90 17.70 -36.25
N HIS A 460 2.82 18.46 -36.34
CA HIS A 460 1.48 17.96 -36.66
C HIS A 460 1.06 18.31 -38.10
N GLU A 461 1.93 19.02 -38.83
CA GLU A 461 1.68 19.43 -40.21
C GLU A 461 1.74 18.22 -41.14
N CYS A 462 0.77 18.09 -42.06
CA CYS A 462 0.73 16.99 -43.04
C CYS A 462 2.05 16.86 -43.81
N SER A 463 2.63 17.98 -44.23
CA SER A 463 3.88 18.06 -45.00
C SER A 463 5.13 17.61 -44.25
N SER A 464 5.07 17.50 -42.92
CA SER A 464 6.19 16.97 -42.14
C SER A 464 6.39 15.46 -42.32
N CYS A 465 5.37 14.76 -42.84
CA CYS A 465 5.37 13.32 -43.05
C CYS A 465 4.96 12.90 -44.48
N HIS A 466 4.19 13.73 -45.19
CA HIS A 466 3.66 13.43 -46.52
C HIS A 466 4.27 14.32 -47.59
N ASP A 467 4.62 13.70 -48.72
CA ASP A 467 5.13 14.41 -49.89
C ASP A 467 3.99 15.12 -50.65
N ASP A 468 4.26 16.31 -51.17
CA ASP A 468 3.30 17.04 -52.02
C ASP A 468 3.32 16.49 -53.45
N ILE A 469 2.33 15.67 -53.78
CA ILE A 469 2.14 15.14 -55.14
C ILE A 469 1.65 16.19 -56.14
N HIS A 470 1.24 17.38 -55.68
CA HIS A 470 0.80 18.46 -56.55
C HIS A 470 1.96 19.28 -57.10
N ASP A 471 3.21 18.98 -56.72
CA ASP A 471 4.41 19.64 -57.21
C ASP A 471 4.34 21.18 -57.03
N GLY A 472 3.86 21.62 -55.86
CA GLY A 472 3.72 23.05 -55.54
C GLY A 472 2.58 23.77 -56.26
N GLN A 473 1.74 23.06 -57.03
CA GLN A 473 0.59 23.69 -57.71
C GLN A 473 -0.50 24.17 -56.74
N MET A 474 -0.47 23.70 -55.48
CA MET A 474 -1.45 24.02 -54.45
C MET A 474 -0.80 24.81 -53.32
N HIS A 475 -1.30 26.02 -53.05
CA HIS A 475 -0.73 26.93 -52.03
C HIS A 475 -1.48 26.87 -50.69
N ASN A 476 -2.49 26.00 -50.58
CA ASN A 476 -3.40 25.92 -49.44
C ASN A 476 -3.05 24.74 -48.51
N THR A 477 -3.58 24.79 -47.29
CA THR A 477 -3.47 23.70 -46.30
C THR A 477 -4.15 22.44 -46.82
N CYS A 478 -3.49 21.28 -46.68
CA CYS A 478 -3.93 20.00 -47.26
C CYS A 478 -5.36 19.61 -46.84
N GLU A 479 -5.76 20.03 -45.64
CA GLU A 479 -7.03 19.69 -44.99
C GLU A 479 -8.26 20.30 -45.68
N ILE A 480 -8.07 21.26 -46.59
CA ILE A 480 -9.17 21.80 -47.40
C ILE A 480 -9.70 20.74 -48.37
N CYS A 481 -8.80 19.92 -48.91
CA CYS A 481 -9.10 18.97 -49.97
C CYS A 481 -9.01 17.52 -49.50
N HIS A 482 -8.16 17.26 -48.50
CA HIS A 482 -7.86 15.92 -48.01
C HIS A 482 -8.23 15.78 -46.55
N ASN A 483 -8.38 14.54 -46.10
CA ASN A 483 -8.52 14.23 -44.70
C ASN A 483 -7.80 12.92 -44.39
N GLU A 484 -7.67 12.64 -43.10
CA GLU A 484 -7.02 11.46 -42.54
C GLU A 484 -7.72 10.12 -42.85
N GLN A 485 -8.95 10.12 -43.41
CA GLN A 485 -9.60 8.90 -43.87
C GLN A 485 -9.06 8.43 -45.22
N GLY A 486 -8.52 9.34 -46.04
CA GLY A 486 -7.81 9.01 -47.26
C GLY A 486 -7.60 10.20 -48.21
N TRP A 487 -6.56 10.09 -49.04
CA TRP A 487 -6.16 11.14 -49.97
C TRP A 487 -6.98 11.22 -51.27
N LYS A 488 -7.70 10.16 -51.65
CA LYS A 488 -8.36 10.02 -52.97
C LYS A 488 -9.74 9.37 -52.86
N GLY A 489 -10.50 9.41 -53.95
CA GLY A 489 -11.79 8.72 -54.08
C GLY A 489 -12.88 9.38 -53.25
N MET A 490 -13.73 8.57 -52.60
CA MET A 490 -14.87 9.06 -51.80
C MET A 490 -14.47 9.92 -50.58
N ASN A 491 -13.21 9.88 -50.17
CA ASN A 491 -12.71 10.66 -49.03
C ASN A 491 -12.17 12.04 -49.45
N LEU A 492 -12.11 12.33 -50.75
CA LEU A 492 -11.68 13.63 -51.24
C LEU A 492 -12.75 14.68 -50.93
N LEU A 493 -12.38 15.74 -50.20
CA LEU A 493 -13.27 16.84 -49.80
C LEU A 493 -13.35 17.95 -50.87
N PHE A 494 -12.50 17.90 -51.88
CA PHE A 494 -12.41 18.95 -52.89
C PHE A 494 -13.71 19.11 -53.69
N ASP A 495 -14.26 20.32 -53.67
CA ASP A 495 -15.37 20.76 -54.52
C ASP A 495 -14.85 21.80 -55.52
N HIS A 496 -14.99 21.51 -56.82
CA HIS A 496 -14.48 22.36 -57.89
C HIS A 496 -15.14 23.75 -57.94
N ASN A 497 -16.42 23.86 -57.57
CA ASN A 497 -17.15 25.13 -57.63
C ASN A 497 -16.91 26.00 -56.40
N GLN A 498 -16.48 25.40 -55.28
CA GLN A 498 -16.13 26.10 -54.05
C GLN A 498 -14.64 26.43 -53.96
N HIS A 499 -13.78 25.51 -54.41
CA HIS A 499 -12.33 25.58 -54.18
C HIS A 499 -11.51 25.92 -55.44
N SER A 500 -12.14 26.14 -56.60
CA SER A 500 -11.49 26.61 -57.82
C SER A 500 -12.18 27.84 -58.39
N SER A 501 -11.39 28.72 -59.03
CA SER A 501 -11.92 29.88 -59.77
C SER A 501 -12.66 29.46 -61.05
N ASN A 502 -12.32 28.30 -61.59
CA ASN A 502 -12.93 27.76 -62.81
C ASN A 502 -14.17 26.93 -62.45
N LYS A 503 -15.34 27.55 -62.33
CA LYS A 503 -16.57 26.81 -62.03
C LYS A 503 -16.95 25.91 -63.20
N LEU A 504 -17.36 24.67 -62.91
CA LEU A 504 -17.88 23.75 -63.92
C LEU A 504 -19.28 24.21 -64.32
N ASP A 505 -19.50 24.41 -65.62
CA ASP A 505 -20.82 24.68 -66.17
C ASP A 505 -21.71 23.40 -66.13
N LYS A 506 -22.98 23.51 -66.52
CA LYS A 506 -23.91 22.37 -66.43
C LYS A 506 -23.57 21.21 -67.37
N LEU A 507 -22.75 21.42 -68.39
CA LEU A 507 -22.27 20.36 -69.27
C LEU A 507 -21.09 19.62 -68.64
N HIS A 508 -20.24 20.33 -67.91
CA HIS A 508 -18.99 19.81 -67.35
C HIS A 508 -19.11 19.31 -65.90
N THR A 509 -20.25 19.49 -65.23
CA THR A 509 -20.45 19.09 -63.81
C THR A 509 -20.23 17.61 -63.50
N HIS A 510 -20.33 16.73 -64.51
CA HIS A 510 -20.16 15.27 -64.35
C HIS A 510 -18.93 14.72 -65.08
N VAL A 511 -18.08 15.59 -65.62
CA VAL A 511 -16.85 15.19 -66.30
C VAL A 511 -15.83 14.73 -65.26
N SER A 512 -15.19 13.59 -65.54
CA SER A 512 -14.13 13.08 -64.66
C SER A 512 -12.91 14.00 -64.68
N CYS A 513 -12.28 14.23 -63.52
CA CYS A 513 -11.16 15.16 -63.37
C CYS A 513 -10.01 14.89 -64.36
N ASN A 514 -9.71 13.61 -64.64
CA ASN A 514 -8.63 13.20 -65.53
C ASN A 514 -8.87 13.51 -67.02
N LEU A 515 -10.07 13.93 -67.41
CA LEU A 515 -10.34 14.38 -68.77
C LEU A 515 -9.92 15.84 -68.98
N CYS A 516 -9.86 16.63 -67.91
CA CYS A 516 -9.36 18.01 -67.93
C CYS A 516 -7.93 18.11 -67.41
N HIS A 517 -7.61 17.37 -66.36
CA HIS A 517 -6.31 17.35 -65.69
C HIS A 517 -5.46 16.18 -66.22
N LEU A 518 -4.81 16.42 -67.35
CA LEU A 518 -3.95 15.45 -68.01
C LEU A 518 -2.51 15.53 -67.48
N PRO A 519 -1.76 14.41 -67.47
CA PRO A 519 -0.32 14.44 -67.24
C PRO A 519 0.39 15.19 -68.36
N ASP A 520 1.37 16.01 -68.01
CA ASP A 520 2.28 16.63 -68.96
C ASP A 520 3.38 15.65 -69.43
N LYS A 521 4.38 16.16 -70.18
CA LYS A 521 5.50 15.36 -70.70
C LYS A 521 6.34 14.71 -69.61
N ASP A 522 6.36 15.29 -68.41
CA ASP A 522 7.07 14.79 -67.23
C ASP A 522 6.18 13.88 -66.36
N LYS A 523 4.99 13.55 -66.87
CA LYS A 523 3.95 12.74 -66.20
C LYS A 523 3.36 13.42 -64.96
N ILE A 524 3.50 14.74 -64.83
CA ILE A 524 2.91 15.52 -63.75
C ILE A 524 1.51 15.96 -64.16
N VAL A 525 0.51 15.63 -63.34
CA VAL A 525 -0.87 16.07 -63.59
C VAL A 525 -0.97 17.57 -63.35
N ARG A 526 -1.39 18.32 -64.37
CA ARG A 526 -1.56 19.77 -64.29
C ARG A 526 -2.96 20.13 -63.81
N TYR A 527 -3.03 20.68 -62.60
CA TYR A 527 -4.25 21.19 -61.99
C TYR A 527 -4.44 22.69 -62.24
N SER A 528 -3.36 23.46 -62.42
CA SER A 528 -3.41 24.89 -62.71
C SER A 528 -2.11 25.39 -63.38
N PRO A 529 -2.17 26.36 -64.32
CA PRO A 529 -3.37 26.84 -65.01
C PRO A 529 -3.81 25.88 -66.13
N LEU A 530 -5.11 25.83 -66.42
CA LEU A 530 -5.67 25.15 -67.59
C LEU A 530 -6.27 26.16 -68.58
N PRO A 531 -6.19 25.91 -69.90
CA PRO A 531 -6.93 26.69 -70.90
C PRO A 531 -8.45 26.64 -70.67
N GLN A 532 -9.15 27.74 -70.98
CA GLN A 532 -10.61 27.86 -70.78
C GLN A 532 -11.40 27.88 -72.10
N GLN A 533 -10.73 27.87 -73.25
CA GLN A 533 -11.39 27.94 -74.55
C GLN A 533 -11.86 26.55 -74.99
N CYS A 534 -13.10 26.45 -75.49
CA CYS A 534 -13.70 25.16 -75.86
C CYS A 534 -12.85 24.38 -76.87
N ASP A 535 -12.23 25.07 -77.83
CA ASP A 535 -11.41 24.51 -78.91
C ASP A 535 -10.08 23.90 -78.43
N THR A 536 -9.56 24.34 -77.28
CA THR A 536 -8.33 23.78 -76.71
C THR A 536 -8.52 22.37 -76.16
N CYS A 537 -9.73 22.03 -75.72
CA CYS A 537 -10.07 20.70 -75.20
C CYS A 537 -10.85 19.86 -76.21
N HIS A 538 -11.79 20.46 -76.95
CA HIS A 538 -12.60 19.80 -77.99
C HIS A 538 -11.94 19.86 -79.38
N THR A 539 -10.64 19.55 -79.42
CA THR A 539 -9.81 19.64 -80.63
C THR A 539 -10.31 18.73 -81.76
N ASP A 540 -10.85 17.57 -81.40
CA ASP A 540 -11.44 16.61 -82.32
C ASP A 540 -12.65 17.18 -83.08
N ILE A 541 -13.57 17.84 -82.37
CA ILE A 541 -14.72 18.51 -82.98
C ILE A 541 -14.26 19.67 -83.87
N VAL A 542 -13.25 20.44 -83.42
CA VAL A 542 -12.68 21.53 -84.21
C VAL A 542 -12.06 21.01 -85.51
N ASP A 543 -11.31 19.91 -85.45
CA ASP A 543 -10.76 19.28 -86.65
C ASP A 543 -11.85 18.80 -87.61
N PHE A 544 -12.93 18.20 -87.09
CA PHE A 544 -14.09 17.78 -87.90
C PHE A 544 -14.81 18.96 -88.58
N MET A 545 -15.06 20.04 -87.83
CA MET A 545 -15.61 21.27 -88.41
C MET A 545 -14.70 21.81 -89.53
N ASN A 546 -13.38 21.68 -89.39
CA ASN A 546 -12.42 22.07 -90.42
C ASN A 546 -12.25 21.05 -91.56
N GLY A 547 -13.04 19.97 -91.59
CA GLY A 547 -13.03 18.98 -92.67
C GLY A 547 -11.95 17.90 -92.55
N LYS A 548 -11.26 17.81 -91.40
CA LYS A 548 -10.20 16.83 -91.17
C LYS A 548 -10.74 15.58 -90.50
N LEU A 549 -10.36 14.40 -90.98
CA LEU A 549 -10.59 13.12 -90.30
C LEU A 549 -9.25 12.42 -90.04
N PRO A 550 -9.21 11.47 -89.08
CA PRO A 550 -8.04 10.63 -88.85
C PRO A 550 -7.56 9.85 -90.09
N ASP A 551 -8.48 9.48 -90.98
CA ASP A 551 -8.28 8.57 -92.11
C ASP A 551 -8.70 9.15 -93.49
N GLY A 552 -8.99 10.46 -93.56
CA GLY A 552 -9.36 11.14 -94.79
C GLY A 552 -9.66 12.63 -94.62
N ASN A 553 -9.98 13.34 -95.71
CA ASN A 553 -10.35 14.76 -95.67
C ASN A 553 -11.62 15.02 -96.50
N GLY A 554 -12.36 16.06 -96.12
CA GLY A 554 -13.49 16.58 -96.87
C GLY A 554 -13.64 18.09 -96.72
N ASN A 555 -14.78 18.62 -97.12
CA ASN A 555 -15.04 20.04 -97.01
C ASN A 555 -15.25 20.43 -95.54
N ALA A 556 -14.71 21.58 -95.16
CA ALA A 556 -15.02 22.17 -93.86
C ALA A 556 -16.51 22.54 -93.80
N ASP A 557 -17.07 22.48 -92.59
CA ASP A 557 -18.41 22.98 -92.33
C ASP A 557 -18.47 24.48 -92.67
N PRO A 558 -19.52 24.97 -93.32
CA PRO A 558 -19.65 26.40 -93.66
C PRO A 558 -19.59 27.35 -92.45
N HIS A 559 -19.87 26.86 -91.25
CA HIS A 559 -19.79 27.62 -90.01
C HIS A 559 -18.42 27.56 -89.34
N ALA A 560 -17.50 26.72 -89.82
CA ALA A 560 -16.14 26.64 -89.30
C ALA A 560 -15.48 28.02 -89.36
N LYS A 561 -14.98 28.48 -88.20
CA LYS A 561 -14.34 29.80 -88.00
C LYS A 561 -15.26 31.01 -88.20
N ARG A 562 -16.58 30.82 -88.34
CA ARG A 562 -17.56 31.90 -88.47
C ARG A 562 -18.50 32.00 -87.28
N VAL A 563 -18.67 30.91 -86.54
CA VAL A 563 -19.43 30.85 -85.28
C VAL A 563 -18.55 30.27 -84.18
N THR A 564 -18.87 30.60 -82.95
CA THR A 564 -18.28 30.00 -81.74
C THR A 564 -19.11 28.83 -81.26
N CYS A 565 -18.53 27.97 -80.42
CA CYS A 565 -19.25 26.80 -79.91
C CYS A 565 -20.51 27.20 -79.14
N VAL A 566 -20.48 28.32 -78.40
CA VAL A 566 -21.60 28.80 -77.57
C VAL A 566 -22.73 29.46 -78.38
N ASP A 567 -22.50 29.77 -79.66
CA ASP A 567 -23.57 30.26 -80.54
C ASP A 567 -24.59 29.15 -80.85
N CYS A 568 -24.14 27.89 -80.84
CA CYS A 568 -24.98 26.71 -81.02
C CYS A 568 -25.22 25.93 -79.73
N HIS A 569 -24.23 25.90 -78.83
CA HIS A 569 -24.27 25.11 -77.59
C HIS A 569 -24.57 25.95 -76.35
N ARG A 570 -25.44 25.45 -75.48
CA ARG A 570 -25.84 26.12 -74.23
C ARG A 570 -25.11 25.51 -73.03
N THR A 571 -24.29 26.32 -72.37
CA THR A 571 -23.53 25.92 -71.17
C THR A 571 -24.37 25.93 -69.88
N ASP A 572 -25.57 26.53 -69.93
CA ASP A 572 -26.46 26.68 -68.78
C ASP A 572 -27.46 25.52 -68.62
N ILE A 573 -27.40 24.49 -69.46
CA ILE A 573 -28.23 23.28 -69.38
C ILE A 573 -27.39 22.02 -69.60
N ALA A 574 -27.78 20.90 -68.98
CA ALA A 574 -27.00 19.66 -69.03
C ALA A 574 -27.05 18.94 -70.40
N LYS A 575 -28.10 19.19 -71.20
CA LYS A 575 -28.25 18.64 -72.55
C LYS A 575 -29.23 19.48 -73.34
N GLN A 576 -28.85 19.88 -74.56
CA GLN A 576 -29.76 20.51 -75.50
C GLN A 576 -30.60 19.48 -76.25
N SER A 577 -31.90 19.75 -76.40
CA SER A 577 -32.80 18.97 -77.23
C SER A 577 -32.64 19.33 -78.72
N PRO A 578 -33.06 18.43 -79.63
CA PRO A 578 -33.16 18.74 -81.06
C PRO A 578 -33.87 20.06 -81.38
N HIS A 579 -34.95 20.38 -80.64
CA HIS A 579 -35.68 21.63 -80.77
C HIS A 579 -34.80 22.84 -80.49
N GLN A 580 -34.01 22.79 -79.42
CA GLN A 580 -33.15 23.90 -79.01
C GLN A 580 -32.01 24.13 -80.00
N TYR A 581 -31.47 23.07 -80.61
CA TYR A 581 -30.51 23.23 -81.71
C TYR A 581 -31.16 23.84 -82.95
N ALA A 582 -32.36 23.38 -83.32
CA ALA A 582 -33.10 23.93 -84.44
C ALA A 582 -33.48 25.41 -84.25
N GLU A 583 -33.82 25.82 -83.02
CA GLU A 583 -34.01 27.24 -82.66
C GLU A 583 -32.75 28.05 -82.92
N LYS A 584 -31.58 27.56 -82.48
CA LYS A 584 -30.29 28.23 -82.75
C LYS A 584 -29.98 28.36 -84.23
N CYS A 585 -30.32 27.35 -85.04
CA CYS A 585 -30.20 27.47 -86.49
C CYS A 585 -31.11 28.57 -87.05
N ALA A 586 -32.34 28.69 -86.53
CA ALA A 586 -33.29 29.70 -86.97
C ALA A 586 -32.91 31.13 -86.53
N ASP A 587 -32.10 31.31 -85.48
CA ASP A 587 -31.61 32.63 -85.04
C ASP A 587 -30.76 33.33 -86.12
N CYS A 588 -29.92 32.58 -86.84
CA CYS A 588 -29.06 33.11 -87.91
C CYS A 588 -29.63 32.88 -89.32
N HIS A 589 -30.53 31.90 -89.48
CA HIS A 589 -31.21 31.60 -90.74
C HIS A 589 -32.69 32.04 -90.70
N ASN A 590 -33.51 31.52 -91.61
CA ASN A 590 -34.95 31.77 -91.61
C ASN A 590 -35.71 30.60 -90.94
N PRO A 591 -36.99 30.79 -90.54
CA PRO A 591 -37.75 29.74 -89.87
C PRO A 591 -37.93 28.43 -90.65
N ARG A 592 -37.69 28.39 -91.98
CA ARG A 592 -37.73 27.13 -92.74
C ARG A 592 -36.53 26.23 -92.43
N TYR A 593 -35.39 26.81 -92.02
CA TYR A 593 -34.21 26.04 -91.60
C TYR A 593 -34.44 25.27 -90.29
N TYR A 594 -35.41 25.69 -89.49
CA TYR A 594 -35.83 24.97 -88.30
C TYR A 594 -36.27 23.53 -88.63
N ASN A 595 -37.10 23.36 -89.66
CA ASN A 595 -37.59 22.05 -90.10
C ASN A 595 -36.49 21.20 -90.75
N LEU A 596 -35.53 21.85 -91.44
CA LEU A 596 -34.41 21.17 -92.08
C LEU A 596 -33.57 20.37 -91.08
N TYR A 597 -33.37 20.89 -89.87
CA TYR A 597 -32.66 20.19 -88.81
C TYR A 597 -33.36 18.86 -88.44
N PHE A 598 -34.68 18.89 -88.26
CA PHE A 598 -35.45 17.68 -87.94
C PHE A 598 -35.52 16.70 -89.11
N ASP A 599 -35.66 17.19 -90.33
CA ASP A 599 -35.64 16.35 -91.53
C ASP A 599 -34.30 15.63 -91.68
N TRP A 600 -33.20 16.32 -91.41
CA TRP A 600 -31.88 15.71 -91.33
C TRP A 600 -31.79 14.66 -90.22
N GLN A 601 -32.21 14.97 -88.99
CA GLN A 601 -32.18 13.97 -87.90
C GLN A 601 -32.96 12.70 -88.24
N LYS A 602 -34.14 12.85 -88.85
CA LYS A 602 -34.95 11.72 -89.33
C LYS A 602 -34.27 10.95 -90.46
N SER A 603 -33.60 11.65 -91.38
CA SER A 603 -32.85 11.02 -92.47
C SER A 603 -31.72 10.15 -91.93
N ILE A 604 -30.96 10.71 -90.99
CA ILE A 604 -29.82 10.05 -90.36
C ILE A 604 -30.26 8.88 -89.49
N ALA A 605 -31.31 9.02 -88.68
CA ALA A 605 -31.83 7.92 -87.86
C ALA A 605 -32.24 6.70 -88.72
N ARG A 606 -32.88 6.95 -89.88
CA ARG A 606 -33.22 5.88 -90.84
C ARG A 606 -31.99 5.24 -91.47
N GLY A 607 -30.97 6.05 -91.79
CA GLY A 607 -29.68 5.56 -92.29
C GLY A 607 -28.96 4.68 -91.26
N PHE A 608 -28.89 5.11 -89.99
CA PHE A 608 -28.28 4.34 -88.91
C PHE A 608 -28.98 3.01 -88.67
N GLU A 609 -30.32 2.99 -88.64
CA GLU A 609 -31.06 1.74 -88.47
C GLU A 609 -30.79 0.75 -89.62
N SER A 610 -30.69 1.25 -90.85
CA SER A 610 -30.34 0.45 -92.02
C SER A 610 -28.91 -0.10 -91.92
N ASN A 611 -27.98 0.70 -91.40
CA ASN A 611 -26.58 0.31 -91.21
C ASN A 611 -26.40 -0.71 -90.09
N LEU A 612 -27.12 -0.58 -88.98
CA LEU A 612 -27.11 -1.57 -87.90
C LEU A 612 -27.63 -2.93 -88.39
N ARG A 613 -28.63 -2.94 -89.29
CA ARG A 613 -29.10 -4.17 -89.94
C ARG A 613 -28.05 -4.77 -90.87
N LEU A 614 -27.33 -3.93 -91.64
CA LEU A 614 -26.24 -4.39 -92.52
C LEU A 614 -25.06 -4.95 -91.72
N ILE A 615 -24.59 -4.25 -90.69
CA ILE A 615 -23.53 -4.71 -89.79
C ILE A 615 -23.90 -6.08 -89.21
N LYS A 616 -25.12 -6.22 -88.69
CA LYS A 616 -25.63 -7.50 -88.17
C LYS A 616 -25.70 -8.62 -89.22
N SER A 617 -25.88 -8.28 -90.49
CA SER A 617 -25.85 -9.27 -91.59
C SER A 617 -24.44 -9.68 -92.03
N LEU A 618 -23.43 -8.89 -91.66
CA LEU A 618 -22.02 -9.14 -91.94
C LEU A 618 -21.28 -9.79 -90.75
N GLU A 619 -21.92 -9.89 -89.58
CA GLU A 619 -21.37 -10.57 -88.39
C GLU A 619 -20.92 -12.00 -88.74
N GLY A 620 -19.61 -12.22 -88.79
CA GLY A 620 -18.97 -13.49 -89.13
C GLY A 620 -18.32 -13.58 -90.52
N SER A 621 -18.23 -12.49 -91.30
CA SER A 621 -17.46 -12.44 -92.55
C SER A 621 -15.96 -12.18 -92.30
N ASP A 622 -15.08 -12.80 -93.10
CA ASP A 622 -13.61 -12.83 -92.87
C ASP A 622 -12.85 -11.60 -93.43
N ASP A 623 -13.57 -10.58 -93.91
CA ASP A 623 -13.05 -9.50 -94.76
C ASP A 623 -12.88 -8.14 -94.07
N GLY A 624 -13.04 -8.06 -92.74
CA GLY A 624 -12.79 -6.85 -91.94
C GLY A 624 -13.69 -5.65 -92.31
N GLN A 625 -14.75 -5.88 -93.09
CA GLN A 625 -15.68 -4.86 -93.55
C GLN A 625 -16.59 -4.37 -92.41
N GLU A 626 -17.00 -5.27 -91.52
CA GLU A 626 -17.81 -4.96 -90.33
C GLU A 626 -17.15 -3.88 -89.47
N GLU A 627 -15.88 -4.06 -89.13
CA GLU A 627 -15.12 -3.13 -88.27
C GLU A 627 -14.95 -1.76 -88.95
N ARG A 628 -14.66 -1.73 -90.26
CA ARG A 628 -14.52 -0.49 -91.03
C ARG A 628 -15.83 0.28 -91.14
N ILE A 629 -16.95 -0.41 -91.41
CA ILE A 629 -18.28 0.21 -91.48
C ILE A 629 -18.68 0.72 -90.10
N SER A 630 -18.51 -0.09 -89.05
CA SER A 630 -18.76 0.29 -87.66
C SER A 630 -17.95 1.53 -87.23
N ALA A 631 -16.66 1.59 -87.59
CA ALA A 631 -15.81 2.75 -87.31
C ALA A 631 -16.30 4.02 -88.02
N LYS A 632 -16.60 3.94 -89.33
CA LYS A 632 -17.13 5.08 -90.10
C LYS A 632 -18.48 5.56 -89.59
N VAL A 633 -19.37 4.63 -89.22
CA VAL A 633 -20.69 4.91 -88.64
C VAL A 633 -20.54 5.65 -87.30
N LYS A 634 -19.62 5.20 -86.42
CA LYS A 634 -19.31 5.89 -85.15
C LYS A 634 -18.72 7.28 -85.37
N ILE A 635 -17.84 7.45 -86.36
CA ILE A 635 -17.26 8.75 -86.72
C ILE A 635 -18.36 9.69 -87.26
N ALA A 636 -19.22 9.19 -88.16
CA ALA A 636 -20.34 9.98 -88.70
C ALA A 636 -21.36 10.35 -87.62
N GLU A 637 -21.61 9.49 -86.63
CA GLU A 637 -22.45 9.80 -85.47
C GLU A 637 -21.84 10.92 -84.62
N LYS A 638 -20.52 10.87 -84.40
CA LYS A 638 -19.77 11.85 -83.63
C LYS A 638 -19.69 13.21 -84.32
N ILE A 639 -19.50 13.24 -85.64
CA ILE A 639 -19.46 14.48 -86.44
C ILE A 639 -20.85 15.07 -86.58
N GLY A 640 -21.85 14.23 -86.88
CA GLY A 640 -23.26 14.59 -86.96
C GLY A 640 -23.50 15.90 -87.70
N PHE A 641 -24.01 16.88 -86.96
CA PHE A 641 -24.31 18.24 -87.43
C PHE A 641 -23.14 19.21 -87.43
N HIS A 642 -22.03 18.88 -86.76
CA HIS A 642 -20.85 19.74 -86.74
C HIS A 642 -20.15 19.77 -88.11
N ASN A 643 -20.39 18.78 -88.97
CA ASN A 643 -20.06 18.84 -90.40
C ASN A 643 -20.96 17.90 -91.22
N ILE A 644 -22.11 18.41 -91.67
CA ILE A 644 -23.13 17.62 -92.39
C ILE A 644 -22.54 16.97 -93.65
N GLN A 645 -21.78 17.71 -94.47
CA GLN A 645 -21.25 17.19 -95.73
C GLN A 645 -20.26 16.04 -95.51
N LEU A 646 -19.42 16.15 -94.49
CA LEU A 646 -18.46 15.12 -94.15
C LEU A 646 -19.15 13.88 -93.58
N SER A 647 -20.16 14.07 -92.73
CA SER A 647 -21.02 12.98 -92.23
C SER A 647 -21.73 12.26 -93.39
N ILE A 648 -22.28 12.98 -94.36
CA ILE A 648 -22.89 12.41 -95.57
C ILE A 648 -21.85 11.58 -96.34
N LYS A 649 -20.68 12.16 -96.64
CA LYS A 649 -19.62 11.47 -97.41
C LYS A 649 -19.18 10.15 -96.76
N LEU A 650 -19.07 10.13 -95.43
CA LEU A 650 -18.74 8.92 -94.67
C LEU A 650 -19.81 7.83 -94.80
N LEU A 651 -21.08 8.23 -94.90
CA LEU A 651 -22.23 7.32 -95.03
C LEU A 651 -22.47 6.90 -96.50
N GLU A 652 -22.30 7.80 -97.48
CA GLU A 652 -22.49 7.51 -98.91
C GLU A 652 -21.47 6.50 -99.47
N GLY A 653 -20.24 6.52 -98.97
CA GLY A 653 -19.14 5.67 -99.45
C GLY A 653 -19.39 4.16 -99.38
N ASN A 654 -20.47 3.71 -98.74
CA ASN A 654 -20.88 2.30 -98.71
C ASN A 654 -22.35 2.07 -99.15
N GLY A 655 -23.00 3.02 -99.84
CA GLY A 655 -24.38 2.87 -100.33
C GLY A 655 -25.49 3.03 -99.28
N LEU A 656 -25.22 3.78 -98.20
CA LEU A 656 -26.03 3.78 -96.96
C LEU A 656 -27.07 4.91 -96.85
N LEU A 657 -27.19 5.74 -97.89
CA LEU A 657 -28.29 6.70 -98.05
C LEU A 657 -29.05 6.35 -99.33
N PRO A 658 -30.40 6.34 -99.33
CA PRO A 658 -31.16 6.12 -100.56
C PRO A 658 -30.80 7.21 -101.59
N SER A 659 -30.59 6.81 -102.84
CA SER A 659 -30.32 7.76 -103.93
C SER A 659 -31.51 8.72 -104.06
N ARG A 660 -31.22 9.99 -103.75
CA ARG A 660 -32.06 11.21 -103.84
C ARG A 660 -33.57 11.05 -104.01
#